data_AF-A0A6C0I614-F1
#
_entry.id   AF-A0A6C0I614-F1
#
_cell.length_a   1.000
_cell.length_b   1.000
_cell.length_c   1.000
_cell.angle_alpha   90.00
_cell.angle_beta   90.00
_cell.angle_gamma   90.00
#
_symmetry.space_group_name_H-M   'P 1'
#
loop_
_entity.id
_entity.type
_entity.pdbx_description
1 polymer ?
#
loop_
_entity_poly.entity_id
_entity_poly.type
_entity_poly.pdbx_seq_one_letter_code
_entity_poly.pdbx_strand_id
1 'polypeptide(L)'
;GQSNQGTNSIAIGTRAGQGTQSTGCIAIGDSAGQTQQNQGAIAIGVNAGGANQGTGAISIGYQAGQTNQGTYNIAIGYQSGSSSLSVASNSIAIGIQAGQSNQNFNSIAIGFQAGQVSQNQRALAIGRSAGQYYQGDSAVALGRDAGGTAQWSGAIAIGLAAGSSNQGTNAISIGYNAGQYSQDQLSIAIGQLAGGVNQGLGSVAIGFIAGNGTQGQQSVAIGYLSGQISQSSAATAIGVNSGLNQQGFYGCAFGAQAGQYNQQAFGTAIGPQAGYQSQGQNSVAIGRAAFNNQGQNSVAIGNFSGNTNQGQYAISIGSEAGASNQGQFSVAIGSQAGQITQGQNAVAIGYFAGQTLQGTNSIAIGYQAGYYTQKTNSIAIGYQAGNTNQGEYSIAMGYNAGYTNQGINSIAIGNSAGVSYQGNQSVAIGNFSGQNTQGAYSVAIGYSAGSETQGDYCIAIGNGAAPNGQHTNTIVLNAAGGALNTAGSSRFYVKPVRNATANFLLEYATASGEISYGSKTFVIDHPTKENHHLIHACLEGPEAGVYYRGETTLKFDRKSDKYVSTVTLPEYVVKLAKEFTVHVNPVIEFENEDFEFTQVVSSKVKDGKFKVYSNNSCKVHWLVFGKRFDIQVEVHKDEVQVKGQGPYKWI
;
A
#
# COMPACT_ATOMS: atom_id res chain seq x y z
N GLY A 1 39.03 78.77 44.12
CA GLY A 1 37.90 79.43 43.43
C GLY A 1 38.22 80.90 43.24
N GLN A 2 37.89 81.48 42.09
CA GLN A 2 38.11 82.91 41.79
C GLN A 2 36.81 83.76 41.84
N SER A 3 35.62 83.15 41.82
CA SER A 3 34.33 83.83 42.04
C SER A 3 33.26 82.90 42.63
N ASN A 4 32.23 83.47 43.28
CA ASN A 4 30.98 82.84 43.77
C ASN A 4 31.06 81.36 44.24
N GLN A 5 31.64 81.18 45.43
CA GLN A 5 31.74 79.89 46.11
C GLN A 5 30.55 79.68 47.06
N GLY A 6 29.79 78.61 46.84
CA GLY A 6 28.73 78.16 47.76
C GLY A 6 29.27 77.61 49.07
N THR A 7 28.38 77.42 50.03
CA THR A 7 28.72 76.87 51.35
C THR A 7 29.22 75.42 51.24
N ASN A 8 30.26 75.06 52.00
CA ASN A 8 30.86 73.72 52.02
C ASN A 8 31.42 73.24 50.66
N SER A 9 31.86 74.17 49.80
CA SER A 9 32.44 73.86 48.49
C SER A 9 33.97 73.84 48.50
N ILE A 10 34.57 72.97 47.68
CA ILE A 10 36.01 72.76 47.55
C ILE A 10 36.46 73.15 46.14
N ALA A 11 37.51 73.96 46.02
CA ALA A 11 38.05 74.42 44.74
C ALA A 11 39.59 74.46 44.78
N ILE A 12 40.25 73.45 44.21
CA ILE A 12 41.71 73.24 44.29
C ILE A 12 42.29 73.07 42.88
N GLY A 13 43.11 74.01 42.42
CA GLY A 13 43.76 73.98 41.10
C GLY A 13 43.54 75.24 40.28
N THR A 14 44.27 75.37 39.17
CA THR A 14 44.18 76.53 38.27
C THR A 14 42.80 76.56 37.60
N ARG A 15 42.06 77.67 37.71
CA ARG A 15 40.68 77.81 37.18
C ARG A 15 39.66 76.76 37.70
N ALA A 16 39.98 76.04 38.77
CA ALA A 16 39.05 75.14 39.43
C ALA A 16 37.90 75.94 40.06
N GLY A 17 36.66 75.63 39.68
CA GLY A 17 35.48 76.37 40.14
C GLY A 17 35.58 77.87 39.84
N GLN A 18 36.06 78.24 38.64
CA GLN A 18 36.28 79.63 38.26
C GLN A 18 34.98 80.43 38.21
N GLY A 19 33.92 79.85 37.66
CA GLY A 19 32.57 80.39 37.59
C GLY A 19 31.77 80.14 38.87
N THR A 20 30.48 79.80 38.75
CA THR A 20 29.61 79.65 39.95
C THR A 20 29.67 78.25 40.53
N GLN A 21 29.99 78.12 41.82
CA GLN A 21 29.82 76.88 42.57
C GLN A 21 28.66 77.02 43.57
N SER A 22 27.69 76.11 43.50
CA SER A 22 26.60 76.01 44.49
C SER A 22 27.08 75.37 45.79
N THR A 23 26.16 75.09 46.72
CA THR A 23 26.47 74.42 48.00
C THR A 23 26.95 72.98 47.80
N GLY A 24 28.03 72.61 48.50
CA GLY A 24 28.55 71.23 48.56
C GLY A 24 29.26 70.75 47.29
N CYS A 25 29.74 71.66 46.44
CA CYS A 25 30.42 71.31 45.19
C CYS A 25 31.90 70.99 45.42
N ILE A 26 32.46 70.10 44.60
CA ILE A 26 33.90 69.78 44.61
C ILE A 26 34.47 70.05 43.22
N ALA A 27 35.54 70.83 43.14
CA ALA A 27 36.30 71.12 41.92
C ALA A 27 37.80 70.96 42.22
N ILE A 28 38.45 69.93 41.69
CA ILE A 28 39.87 69.63 41.95
C ILE A 28 40.59 69.35 40.64
N GLY A 29 41.52 70.20 40.21
CA GLY A 29 42.27 70.08 38.94
C GLY A 29 42.23 71.34 38.07
N ASP A 30 43.06 71.41 37.03
CA ASP A 30 43.04 72.56 36.10
C ASP A 30 41.70 72.63 35.35
N SER A 31 40.99 73.74 35.44
CA SER A 31 39.64 73.95 34.86
C SER A 31 38.59 72.91 35.27
N ALA A 32 38.74 72.26 36.42
CA ALA A 32 37.67 71.42 36.97
C ALA A 32 36.45 72.28 37.35
N GLY A 33 35.25 71.95 36.88
CA GLY A 33 34.03 72.69 37.20
C GLY A 33 34.07 74.17 36.77
N GLN A 34 34.69 74.48 35.62
CA GLN A 34 35.13 75.84 35.27
C GLN A 34 33.98 76.86 35.17
N THR A 35 32.85 76.56 34.51
CA THR A 35 31.81 77.59 34.26
C THR A 35 30.67 77.61 35.29
N GLN A 36 30.09 76.45 35.64
CA GLN A 36 28.96 76.34 36.57
C GLN A 36 28.88 74.93 37.18
N GLN A 37 28.74 74.87 38.51
CA GLN A 37 28.43 73.67 39.28
C GLN A 37 27.15 73.88 40.11
N ASN A 38 26.13 73.04 39.87
CA ASN A 38 24.93 72.99 40.69
C ASN A 38 25.15 72.18 41.98
N GLN A 39 24.17 72.22 42.90
CA GLN A 39 24.28 71.66 44.25
C GLN A 39 24.83 70.22 44.25
N GLY A 40 25.86 69.97 45.07
CA GLY A 40 26.46 68.64 45.25
C GLY A 40 27.24 68.08 44.05
N ALA A 41 27.53 68.88 43.01
CA ALA A 41 28.31 68.41 41.86
C ALA A 41 29.80 68.21 42.19
N ILE A 42 30.40 67.15 41.63
CA ILE A 42 31.80 66.77 41.81
C ILE A 42 32.52 66.84 40.46
N ALA A 43 33.66 67.52 40.42
CA ALA A 43 34.58 67.62 39.29
C ALA A 43 36.02 67.41 39.78
N ILE A 44 36.67 66.33 39.35
CA ILE A 44 38.04 66.00 39.77
C ILE A 44 38.85 65.58 38.54
N GLY A 45 39.86 66.36 38.16
CA GLY A 45 40.68 66.14 36.97
C GLY A 45 40.73 67.37 36.06
N VAL A 46 41.63 67.34 35.08
CA VAL A 46 41.80 68.46 34.14
C VAL A 46 40.59 68.55 33.21
N ASN A 47 39.92 69.71 33.18
CA ASN A 47 38.67 69.97 32.44
C ASN A 47 37.51 69.02 32.80
N ALA A 48 37.55 68.34 33.97
CA ALA A 48 36.45 67.53 34.45
C ALA A 48 35.24 68.44 34.75
N GLY A 49 34.05 68.13 34.25
CA GLY A 49 32.87 68.97 34.47
C GLY A 49 33.04 70.41 33.96
N GLY A 50 33.85 70.60 32.91
CA GLY A 50 34.34 71.92 32.48
C GLY A 50 33.24 72.96 32.24
N ALA A 51 32.07 72.55 31.74
CA ALA A 51 30.93 73.44 31.53
C ALA A 51 29.60 72.84 32.02
N ASN A 52 28.87 73.60 32.84
CA ASN A 52 27.48 73.36 33.26
C ASN A 52 27.20 71.96 33.83
N GLN A 53 27.60 71.71 35.08
CA GLN A 53 27.24 70.49 35.79
C GLN A 53 25.89 70.60 36.49
N GLY A 54 25.00 69.65 36.21
CA GLY A 54 23.71 69.46 36.90
C GLY A 54 23.85 69.09 38.38
N THR A 55 22.73 69.12 39.10
CA THR A 55 22.68 68.80 40.53
C THR A 55 23.12 67.36 40.77
N GLY A 56 24.05 67.14 41.71
CA GLY A 56 24.57 65.81 42.06
C GLY A 56 25.36 65.10 40.94
N ALA A 57 25.79 65.81 39.89
CA ALA A 57 26.59 65.22 38.82
C ALA A 57 28.03 64.93 39.28
N ILE A 58 28.60 63.81 38.83
CA ILE A 58 29.96 63.37 39.17
C ILE A 58 30.80 63.34 37.88
N SER A 59 31.92 64.05 37.86
CA SER A 59 32.92 64.06 36.78
C SER A 59 34.30 63.82 37.33
N ILE A 60 34.92 62.69 37.03
CA ILE A 60 36.24 62.33 37.56
C ILE A 60 37.14 61.82 36.42
N GLY A 61 38.21 62.54 36.10
CA GLY A 61 39.16 62.20 35.04
C GLY A 61 39.42 63.35 34.07
N TYR A 62 40.39 63.18 33.17
CA TYR A 62 40.68 64.17 32.13
C TYR A 62 39.49 64.31 31.17
N GLN A 63 38.91 65.52 31.05
CA GLN A 63 37.74 65.82 30.21
C GLN A 63 36.50 64.94 30.48
N ALA A 64 36.40 64.33 31.66
CA ALA A 64 35.19 63.62 32.07
C ALA A 64 34.03 64.62 32.19
N GLY A 65 32.91 64.38 31.53
CA GLY A 65 31.73 65.24 31.62
C GLY A 65 31.97 66.68 31.19
N GLN A 66 32.86 66.90 30.22
CA GLN A 66 33.40 68.23 29.88
C GLN A 66 32.32 69.28 29.55
N THR A 67 31.16 68.90 28.98
CA THR A 67 30.09 69.83 28.64
C THR A 67 28.70 69.34 29.07
N ASN A 68 27.88 70.26 29.61
CA ASN A 68 26.43 70.20 29.83
C ASN A 68 25.87 68.92 30.49
N GLN A 69 26.43 68.51 31.64
CA GLN A 69 25.92 67.35 32.37
C GLN A 69 24.54 67.64 32.98
N GLY A 70 23.59 66.72 32.80
CA GLY A 70 22.30 66.74 33.49
C GLY A 70 22.38 66.29 34.96
N THR A 71 21.23 66.22 35.61
CA THR A 71 21.10 65.90 37.04
C THR A 71 21.41 64.43 37.31
N TYR A 72 22.20 64.16 38.36
CA TYR A 72 22.66 62.82 38.79
C TYR A 72 23.43 62.00 37.74
N ASN A 73 24.07 62.65 36.77
CA ASN A 73 24.93 61.95 35.81
C ASN A 73 26.29 61.58 36.42
N ILE A 74 26.83 60.42 36.07
CA ILE A 74 28.13 59.94 36.51
C ILE A 74 29.04 59.80 35.29
N ALA A 75 30.16 60.53 35.26
CA ALA A 75 31.21 60.43 34.26
C ALA A 75 32.56 60.20 34.95
N ILE A 76 33.15 59.02 34.79
CA ILE A 76 34.41 58.64 35.42
C ILE A 76 35.36 58.03 34.39
N GLY A 77 36.50 58.66 34.12
CA GLY A 77 37.51 58.21 33.17
C GLY A 77 37.84 59.25 32.10
N TYR A 78 38.90 59.00 31.34
CA TYR A 78 39.37 59.88 30.26
C TYR A 78 38.27 60.07 29.21
N GLN A 79 37.82 61.31 28.99
CA GLN A 79 36.78 61.67 28.01
C GLN A 79 35.45 60.89 28.16
N SER A 80 35.15 60.37 29.35
CA SER A 80 33.84 59.76 29.65
C SER A 80 32.74 60.82 29.61
N GLY A 81 31.64 60.58 28.91
CA GLY A 81 30.51 61.53 28.85
C GLY A 81 30.84 62.94 28.35
N SER A 82 31.93 63.12 27.58
CA SER A 82 32.56 64.43 27.32
C SER A 82 31.67 65.44 26.56
N SER A 83 30.67 64.98 25.80
CA SER A 83 29.81 65.84 24.97
C SER A 83 28.31 65.70 25.27
N SER A 84 27.96 65.37 26.52
CA SER A 84 26.56 65.15 26.91
C SER A 84 25.75 66.45 26.80
N LEU A 85 24.83 66.53 25.84
CA LEU A 85 23.88 67.63 25.74
C LEU A 85 22.87 67.54 26.89
N SER A 86 22.87 68.54 27.79
CA SER A 86 21.78 69.29 28.47
C SER A 86 20.49 68.57 28.97
N VAL A 87 20.08 67.44 28.38
CA VAL A 87 18.82 66.74 28.64
C VAL A 87 18.97 65.42 29.39
N ALA A 88 20.06 64.64 29.24
CA ALA A 88 20.14 63.33 29.90
C ALA A 88 20.29 63.44 31.43
N SER A 89 19.34 62.92 32.20
CA SER A 89 19.45 62.74 33.66
C SER A 89 19.60 61.26 34.03
N ASN A 90 20.30 60.99 35.14
CA ASN A 90 20.60 59.65 35.67
C ASN A 90 21.41 58.74 34.72
N SER A 91 22.27 59.29 33.85
CA SER A 91 23.14 58.47 32.99
C SER A 91 24.46 58.10 33.69
N ILE A 92 25.01 56.92 33.36
CA ILE A 92 26.28 56.42 33.92
C ILE A 92 27.28 56.20 32.79
N ALA A 93 28.48 56.76 32.92
CA ALA A 93 29.56 56.72 31.93
C ALA A 93 30.89 56.46 32.64
N ILE A 94 31.37 55.23 32.66
CA ILE A 94 32.57 54.85 33.42
C ILE A 94 33.56 54.13 32.52
N GLY A 95 34.70 54.75 32.24
CA GLY A 95 35.75 54.21 31.38
C GLY A 95 36.36 55.25 30.45
N ILE A 96 37.35 54.86 29.67
CA ILE A 96 37.96 55.72 28.65
C ILE A 96 36.98 55.84 27.48
N GLN A 97 36.54 57.06 27.16
CA GLN A 97 35.58 57.35 26.08
C GLN A 97 34.23 56.61 26.23
N ALA A 98 33.87 56.18 27.44
CA ALA A 98 32.55 55.61 27.71
C ALA A 98 31.47 56.67 27.52
N GLY A 99 30.48 56.40 26.68
CA GLY A 99 29.38 57.31 26.36
C GLY A 99 29.85 58.70 25.90
N GLN A 100 30.96 58.77 25.15
CA GLN A 100 31.64 60.01 24.77
C GLN A 100 30.70 61.04 24.10
N SER A 101 29.79 60.55 23.26
CA SER A 101 28.91 61.36 22.42
C SER A 101 27.44 60.92 22.52
N ASN A 102 26.54 61.85 22.88
CA ASN A 102 25.08 61.67 22.91
C ASN A 102 24.59 60.52 23.80
N GLN A 103 24.75 60.66 25.12
CA GLN A 103 23.98 59.87 26.10
C GLN A 103 22.58 60.44 26.26
N ASN A 104 21.58 59.58 26.42
CA ASN A 104 20.19 59.95 26.70
C ASN A 104 19.77 59.52 28.11
N PHE A 105 18.55 59.83 28.52
CA PHE A 105 18.02 59.53 29.86
C PHE A 105 18.19 58.06 30.27
N ASN A 106 18.63 57.85 31.51
CA ASN A 106 18.80 56.53 32.15
C ASN A 106 19.69 55.54 31.37
N SER A 107 20.63 56.01 30.53
CA SER A 107 21.57 55.13 29.83
C SER A 107 22.78 54.77 30.69
N ILE A 108 23.35 53.59 30.47
CA ILE A 108 24.54 53.09 31.18
C ILE A 108 25.61 52.71 30.15
N ALA A 109 26.81 53.24 30.30
CA ALA A 109 28.00 52.98 29.49
C ALA A 109 29.20 52.71 30.41
N ILE A 110 29.69 51.47 30.46
CA ILE A 110 30.80 51.08 31.35
C ILE A 110 31.84 50.29 30.56
N GLY A 111 33.05 50.84 30.37
CA GLY A 111 34.16 50.21 29.67
C GLY A 111 34.89 51.15 28.71
N PHE A 112 36.00 50.68 28.13
CA PHE A 112 36.70 51.40 27.07
C PHE A 112 35.78 51.52 25.84
N GLN A 113 35.41 52.73 25.42
CA GLN A 113 34.53 52.99 24.26
C GLN A 113 33.14 52.32 24.33
N ALA A 114 32.66 51.95 25.53
CA ALA A 114 31.29 51.46 25.70
C ALA A 114 30.30 52.59 25.35
N GLY A 115 29.31 52.34 24.51
CA GLY A 115 28.31 53.34 24.14
C GLY A 115 28.88 54.62 23.51
N GLN A 116 30.06 54.55 22.88
CA GLN A 116 30.86 55.73 22.51
C GLN A 116 30.06 56.77 21.69
N VAL A 117 29.21 56.33 20.75
CA VAL A 117 28.46 57.19 19.84
C VAL A 117 26.96 56.87 19.87
N SER A 118 26.16 57.79 20.39
CA SER A 118 24.68 57.83 20.32
C SER A 118 23.98 56.64 20.99
N GLN A 119 23.85 56.71 22.32
CA GLN A 119 22.95 55.85 23.09
C GLN A 119 21.56 56.49 23.18
N ASN A 120 20.51 55.77 22.77
CA ASN A 120 19.13 56.19 23.02
C ASN A 120 18.74 55.97 24.51
N GLN A 121 17.49 56.31 24.85
CA GLN A 121 16.99 56.23 26.22
C GLN A 121 17.08 54.79 26.77
N ARG A 122 17.35 54.63 28.07
CA ARG A 122 17.40 53.34 28.78
C ARG A 122 18.36 52.28 28.19
N ALA A 123 19.29 52.66 27.31
CA ALA A 123 20.25 51.72 26.72
C ALA A 123 21.34 51.32 27.73
N LEU A 124 21.79 50.06 27.65
CA LEU A 124 22.82 49.48 28.49
C LEU A 124 24.01 49.02 27.62
N ALA A 125 25.21 49.53 27.90
CA ALA A 125 26.47 49.11 27.28
C ALA A 125 27.52 48.86 28.36
N ILE A 126 27.94 47.61 28.54
CA ILE A 126 28.96 47.24 29.51
C ILE A 126 29.99 46.32 28.84
N GLY A 127 31.24 46.75 28.80
CA GLY A 127 32.35 46.04 28.16
C GLY A 127 33.14 46.95 27.22
N ARG A 128 34.32 46.49 26.81
CA ARG A 128 35.12 47.21 25.81
C ARG A 128 34.37 47.24 24.47
N SER A 129 34.11 48.44 23.93
CA SER A 129 33.39 48.65 22.67
C SER A 129 31.98 48.04 22.61
N ALA A 130 31.36 47.76 23.77
CA ALA A 130 29.96 47.34 23.83
C ALA A 130 29.06 48.48 23.34
N GLY A 131 28.14 48.23 22.40
CA GLY A 131 27.23 49.26 21.90
C GLY A 131 27.92 50.48 21.29
N GLN A 132 29.13 50.31 20.72
CA GLN A 132 30.02 51.42 20.36
C GLN A 132 29.38 52.43 19.40
N TYR A 133 28.61 51.95 18.41
CA TYR A 133 27.99 52.77 17.37
C TYR A 133 26.47 52.52 17.30
N TYR A 134 25.68 53.48 17.78
CA TYR A 134 24.21 53.52 17.70
C TYR A 134 23.48 52.39 18.44
N GLN A 135 22.99 52.69 19.64
CA GLN A 135 22.07 51.81 20.38
C GLN A 135 20.64 52.37 20.36
N GLY A 136 19.66 51.53 20.04
CA GLY A 136 18.22 51.83 20.10
C GLY A 136 17.71 52.02 21.53
N ASP A 137 16.47 52.49 21.66
CA ASP A 137 15.81 52.61 22.97
C ASP A 137 15.74 51.25 23.67
N SER A 138 16.10 51.21 24.95
CA SER A 138 16.08 50.01 25.79
C SER A 138 16.94 48.83 25.26
N ALA A 139 17.93 49.09 24.40
CA ALA A 139 18.86 48.07 23.90
C ALA A 139 19.89 47.66 24.97
N VAL A 140 20.32 46.40 24.95
CA VAL A 140 21.30 45.83 25.88
C VAL A 140 22.52 45.31 25.11
N ALA A 141 23.71 45.75 25.51
CA ALA A 141 25.00 45.27 25.06
C ALA A 141 25.90 44.96 26.27
N LEU A 142 26.25 43.69 26.46
CA LEU A 142 27.09 43.24 27.58
C LEU A 142 28.18 42.31 27.07
N GLY A 143 29.44 42.76 27.10
CA GLY A 143 30.60 42.01 26.63
C GLY A 143 31.51 42.85 25.74
N ARG A 144 32.70 42.33 25.44
CA ARG A 144 33.60 42.99 24.49
C ARG A 144 32.98 42.93 23.09
N ASP A 145 32.87 44.07 22.41
CA ASP A 145 32.32 44.22 21.05
C ASP A 145 30.84 43.77 20.89
N ALA A 146 30.11 43.54 21.99
CA ALA A 146 28.70 43.17 21.97
C ALA A 146 27.87 44.33 21.38
N GLY A 147 27.00 44.08 20.40
CA GLY A 147 26.18 45.12 19.80
C GLY A 147 26.99 46.25 19.15
N GLY A 148 28.20 45.95 18.66
CA GLY A 148 29.18 46.96 18.26
C GLY A 148 28.68 47.96 17.21
N THR A 149 27.80 47.56 16.29
CA THR A 149 27.22 48.45 15.28
C THR A 149 25.70 48.25 15.11
N ALA A 150 24.94 49.34 15.24
CA ALA A 150 23.51 49.47 14.92
C ALA A 150 22.59 48.44 15.62
N GLN A 151 22.40 48.61 16.93
CA GLN A 151 21.33 47.94 17.67
C GLN A 151 20.03 48.73 17.53
N TRP A 152 18.94 48.07 17.12
CA TRP A 152 17.63 48.70 17.06
C TRP A 152 16.90 48.60 18.41
N SER A 153 15.69 49.17 18.51
CA SER A 153 14.95 49.21 19.78
C SER A 153 14.73 47.81 20.38
N GLY A 154 14.97 47.66 21.68
CA GLY A 154 14.78 46.40 22.41
C GLY A 154 15.71 45.24 22.06
N ALA A 155 16.77 45.46 21.27
CA ALA A 155 17.74 44.42 20.93
C ALA A 155 18.61 44.02 22.13
N ILE A 156 18.95 42.74 22.26
CA ILE A 156 19.80 42.18 23.32
C ILE A 156 21.04 41.54 22.70
N ALA A 157 22.23 41.97 23.13
CA ALA A 157 23.52 41.39 22.78
C ALA A 157 24.33 41.11 24.04
N ILE A 158 24.60 39.84 24.34
CA ILE A 158 25.34 39.43 25.55
C ILE A 158 26.42 38.42 25.17
N GLY A 159 27.69 38.77 25.33
CA GLY A 159 28.84 37.92 25.01
C GLY A 159 29.89 38.63 24.17
N LEU A 160 31.02 37.97 23.93
CA LEU A 160 32.08 38.50 23.07
C LEU A 160 31.58 38.56 21.62
N ALA A 161 31.51 39.76 21.05
CA ALA A 161 31.06 40.06 19.69
C ALA A 161 29.66 39.48 19.33
N ALA A 162 28.80 39.28 20.34
CA ALA A 162 27.39 38.97 20.13
C ALA A 162 26.70 40.13 19.41
N GLY A 163 25.94 39.87 18.35
CA GLY A 163 25.21 40.91 17.63
C GLY A 163 26.08 42.02 17.06
N SER A 164 27.34 41.74 16.71
CA SER A 164 28.34 42.78 16.41
C SER A 164 27.99 43.68 15.21
N SER A 165 27.14 43.20 14.29
CA SER A 165 26.69 43.96 13.14
C SER A 165 25.21 43.80 12.79
N ASN A 166 24.49 44.93 12.76
CA ASN A 166 23.08 45.08 12.36
C ASN A 166 22.11 44.13 13.08
N GLN A 167 21.68 44.50 14.29
CA GLN A 167 20.63 43.77 15.00
C GLN A 167 19.25 44.41 14.79
N GLY A 168 18.31 43.65 14.25
CA GLY A 168 16.91 44.06 14.11
C GLY A 168 16.21 44.38 15.43
N THR A 169 15.05 45.03 15.33
CA THR A 169 14.24 45.40 16.50
C THR A 169 13.83 44.14 17.28
N ASN A 170 13.99 44.15 18.61
CA ASN A 170 13.72 43.02 19.52
C ASN A 170 14.51 41.72 19.20
N ALA A 171 15.63 41.79 18.48
CA ALA A 171 16.49 40.62 18.25
C ALA A 171 17.29 40.24 19.52
N ILE A 172 17.54 38.95 19.72
CA ILE A 172 18.30 38.41 20.86
C ILE A 172 19.57 37.72 20.34
N SER A 173 20.73 38.10 20.84
CA SER A 173 22.03 37.47 20.62
C SER A 173 22.74 37.22 21.95
N ILE A 174 22.94 35.96 22.31
CA ILE A 174 23.60 35.58 23.58
C ILE A 174 24.66 34.52 23.31
N GLY A 175 25.94 34.83 23.49
CA GLY A 175 27.06 33.90 23.31
C GLY A 175 28.26 34.51 22.60
N TYR A 176 29.33 33.73 22.44
CA TYR A 176 30.49 34.13 21.62
C TYR A 176 30.09 34.17 20.14
N ASN A 177 30.19 35.33 19.49
CA ASN A 177 29.83 35.54 18.08
C ASN A 177 28.40 35.06 17.71
N ALA A 178 27.45 35.07 18.65
CA ALA A 178 26.04 34.80 18.36
C ALA A 178 25.46 35.96 17.52
N GLY A 179 24.73 35.67 16.43
CA GLY A 179 24.12 36.70 15.59
C GLY A 179 25.12 37.71 15.01
N GLN A 180 26.35 37.28 14.72
CA GLN A 180 27.48 38.17 14.44
C GLN A 180 27.25 39.10 13.24
N TYR A 181 26.66 38.57 12.17
CA TYR A 181 26.41 39.26 10.90
C TYR A 181 24.91 39.24 10.57
N SER A 182 24.22 40.38 10.77
CA SER A 182 22.84 40.65 10.35
C SER A 182 21.74 39.75 10.92
N GLN A 183 21.05 40.27 11.95
CA GLN A 183 19.82 39.71 12.52
C GLN A 183 18.60 40.53 12.06
N ASP A 184 17.58 39.88 11.51
CA ASP A 184 16.30 40.53 11.20
C ASP A 184 15.43 40.68 12.48
N GLN A 185 14.32 41.40 12.39
CA GLN A 185 13.41 41.67 13.51
C GLN A 185 12.92 40.36 14.18
N LEU A 186 12.81 40.37 15.52
CA LEU A 186 12.35 39.23 16.36
C LEU A 186 13.19 37.94 16.27
N SER A 187 14.40 37.97 15.69
CA SER A 187 15.26 36.79 15.62
C SER A 187 15.95 36.46 16.95
N ILE A 188 16.21 35.17 17.20
CA ILE A 188 16.85 34.66 18.42
C ILE A 188 18.11 33.87 18.04
N ALA A 189 19.26 34.23 18.61
CA ALA A 189 20.52 33.51 18.50
C ALA A 189 21.12 33.30 19.91
N ILE A 190 21.18 32.06 20.38
CA ILE A 190 21.70 31.72 21.71
C ILE A 190 22.70 30.58 21.60
N GLY A 191 23.97 30.84 21.90
CA GLY A 191 25.06 29.87 21.80
C GLY A 191 26.23 30.38 20.97
N GLN A 192 27.38 29.70 21.06
CA GLN A 192 28.55 30.07 20.28
C GLN A 192 28.25 29.95 18.79
N LEU A 193 28.47 31.02 18.02
CA LEU A 193 28.26 31.09 16.57
C LEU A 193 26.83 30.75 16.10
N ALA A 194 25.83 30.77 16.99
CA ALA A 194 24.43 30.58 16.62
C ALA A 194 23.95 31.73 15.71
N GLY A 195 23.23 31.44 14.63
CA GLY A 195 22.67 32.49 13.76
C GLY A 195 23.69 33.42 13.12
N GLY A 196 24.89 32.93 12.83
CA GLY A 196 26.08 33.75 12.60
C GLY A 196 26.07 34.65 11.36
N VAL A 197 25.47 34.24 10.24
CA VAL A 197 25.68 34.90 8.93
C VAL A 197 24.47 35.67 8.39
N ASN A 198 23.25 35.14 8.47
CA ASN A 198 22.00 35.83 8.06
C ASN A 198 20.77 35.16 8.70
N GLN A 199 20.15 35.81 9.68
CA GLN A 199 18.89 35.34 10.28
C GLN A 199 17.68 36.05 9.67
N GLY A 200 16.73 35.30 9.11
CA GLY A 200 15.46 35.84 8.62
C GLY A 200 14.50 36.25 9.74
N LEU A 201 13.50 37.07 9.40
CA LEU A 201 12.45 37.56 10.32
C LEU A 201 11.86 36.45 11.20
N GLY A 202 11.94 36.62 12.52
CA GLY A 202 11.37 35.69 13.52
C GLY A 202 12.01 34.29 13.57
N SER A 203 13.23 34.13 13.05
CA SER A 203 13.97 32.86 13.13
C SER A 203 14.57 32.59 14.53
N VAL A 204 14.76 31.31 14.87
CA VAL A 204 15.33 30.86 16.14
C VAL A 204 16.55 29.98 15.89
N ALA A 205 17.68 30.29 16.51
CA ALA A 205 18.90 29.50 16.53
C ALA A 205 19.41 29.35 17.98
N ILE A 206 19.42 28.13 18.51
CA ILE A 206 19.84 27.85 19.89
C ILE A 206 20.81 26.65 19.90
N GLY A 207 22.07 26.86 20.25
CA GLY A 207 23.10 25.83 20.32
C GLY A 207 24.43 26.25 19.69
N PHE A 208 25.45 25.41 19.82
CA PHE A 208 26.75 25.64 19.18
C PHE A 208 26.62 25.52 17.65
N ILE A 209 26.89 26.61 16.92
CA ILE A 209 26.82 26.70 15.45
C ILE A 209 25.41 26.36 14.90
N ALA A 210 24.36 26.45 15.72
CA ALA A 210 22.97 26.29 15.25
C ALA A 210 22.61 27.40 14.25
N GLY A 211 22.05 27.04 13.09
CA GLY A 211 21.60 28.03 12.10
C GLY A 211 22.69 29.00 11.62
N ASN A 212 23.97 28.57 11.61
CA ASN A 212 25.10 29.47 11.37
C ASN A 212 25.09 30.12 9.96
N GLY A 213 24.55 29.42 8.96
CA GLY A 213 24.37 29.89 7.59
C GLY A 213 23.13 30.78 7.41
N THR A 214 22.47 30.68 6.26
CA THR A 214 21.26 31.47 5.96
C THR A 214 20.03 30.78 6.53
N GLN A 215 19.35 31.42 7.48
CA GLN A 215 18.06 30.99 8.01
C GLN A 215 16.91 31.72 7.30
N GLY A 216 15.95 30.96 6.76
CA GLY A 216 14.71 31.51 6.22
C GLY A 216 13.83 32.15 7.30
N GLN A 217 12.87 32.98 6.87
CA GLN A 217 11.84 33.57 7.75
C GLN A 217 11.14 32.48 8.58
N GLN A 218 10.94 32.72 9.88
CA GLN A 218 10.28 31.82 10.83
C GLN A 218 10.88 30.40 10.95
N SER A 219 12.15 30.21 10.55
CA SER A 219 12.84 28.92 10.73
C SER A 219 13.30 28.69 12.17
N VAL A 220 13.40 27.43 12.58
CA VAL A 220 13.84 27.02 13.93
C VAL A 220 15.02 26.05 13.82
N ALA A 221 16.11 26.34 14.51
CA ALA A 221 17.30 25.51 14.65
C ALA A 221 17.69 25.39 16.12
N ILE A 222 17.55 24.21 16.72
CA ILE A 222 17.88 23.98 18.13
C ILE A 222 18.78 22.72 18.26
N GLY A 223 20.04 22.90 18.66
CA GLY A 223 21.00 21.80 18.85
C GLY A 223 22.42 22.11 18.34
N TYR A 224 23.35 21.19 18.58
CA TYR A 224 24.71 21.27 18.03
C TYR A 224 24.65 21.10 16.51
N LEU A 225 25.11 22.11 15.74
CA LEU A 225 25.10 22.14 14.27
C LEU A 225 23.73 21.92 13.60
N SER A 226 22.61 22.12 14.32
CA SER A 226 21.28 22.01 13.71
C SER A 226 21.09 23.10 12.65
N GLY A 227 20.64 22.75 11.44
CA GLY A 227 20.35 23.74 10.38
C GLY A 227 21.56 24.56 9.92
N GLN A 228 22.79 24.05 10.03
CA GLN A 228 24.02 24.84 9.89
C GLN A 228 24.17 25.58 8.55
N ILE A 229 23.88 24.96 7.40
CA ILE A 229 24.28 25.54 6.10
C ILE A 229 23.17 26.41 5.48
N SER A 230 21.93 25.91 5.40
CA SER A 230 20.79 26.65 4.84
C SER A 230 19.45 26.05 5.27
N GLN A 231 18.56 26.89 5.80
CA GLN A 231 17.17 26.56 6.08
C GLN A 231 16.24 27.41 5.20
N SER A 232 15.30 26.77 4.50
CA SER A 232 14.22 27.48 3.84
C SER A 232 13.23 28.08 4.85
N SER A 233 12.34 28.96 4.39
CA SER A 233 11.32 29.59 5.24
C SER A 233 10.41 28.53 5.92
N ALA A 234 10.08 28.78 7.20
CA ALA A 234 9.33 27.92 8.10
C ALA A 234 9.86 26.48 8.32
N ALA A 235 11.13 26.20 8.01
CA ALA A 235 11.75 24.90 8.31
C ALA A 235 12.10 24.75 9.80
N THR A 236 11.93 23.55 10.36
CA THR A 236 12.23 23.24 11.77
C THR A 236 13.29 22.14 11.87
N ALA A 237 14.38 22.40 12.58
CA ALA A 237 15.46 21.46 12.87
C ALA A 237 15.75 21.43 14.38
N ILE A 238 15.50 20.31 15.04
CA ILE A 238 15.77 20.14 16.48
C ILE A 238 16.57 18.85 16.70
N GLY A 239 17.80 18.97 17.19
CA GLY A 239 18.70 17.84 17.47
C GLY A 239 20.14 18.07 16.98
N VAL A 240 21.05 17.18 17.39
CA VAL A 240 22.46 17.22 16.95
C VAL A 240 22.53 16.91 15.46
N ASN A 241 23.11 17.79 14.65
CA ASN A 241 23.21 17.65 13.17
C ASN A 241 21.87 17.48 12.43
N SER A 242 20.73 17.84 13.03
CA SER A 242 19.44 17.78 12.33
C SER A 242 19.40 18.84 11.22
N GLY A 243 19.02 18.47 9.99
CA GLY A 243 18.86 19.45 8.90
C GLY A 243 20.15 20.10 8.43
N LEU A 244 21.31 19.45 8.59
CA LEU A 244 22.65 20.05 8.45
C LEU A 244 22.90 20.73 7.08
N ASN A 245 22.57 20.07 5.95
CA ASN A 245 23.09 20.46 4.63
C ASN A 245 22.09 21.09 3.63
N GLN A 246 20.78 21.11 3.92
CA GLN A 246 19.72 21.86 3.20
C GLN A 246 18.33 21.34 3.62
N GLN A 247 17.50 22.21 4.18
CA GLN A 247 16.08 21.92 4.43
C GLN A 247 15.19 22.68 3.44
N GLY A 248 14.29 21.95 2.77
CA GLY A 248 13.24 22.53 1.93
C GLY A 248 12.19 23.31 2.73
N PHE A 249 11.37 24.08 2.02
CA PHE A 249 10.28 24.87 2.58
C PHE A 249 9.32 23.98 3.40
N TYR A 250 8.97 24.41 4.62
CA TYR A 250 8.16 23.65 5.60
C TYR A 250 8.72 22.26 6.02
N GLY A 251 10.01 21.99 5.84
CA GLY A 251 10.62 20.73 6.29
C GLY A 251 10.68 20.61 7.82
N CYS A 252 10.45 19.40 8.34
CA CYS A 252 10.56 19.08 9.77
C CYS A 252 11.65 18.02 9.99
N ALA A 253 12.65 18.32 10.83
CA ALA A 253 13.68 17.37 11.26
C ALA A 253 13.83 17.38 12.78
N PHE A 254 13.49 16.26 13.43
CA PHE A 254 13.58 16.11 14.88
C PHE A 254 14.42 14.87 15.22
N GLY A 255 15.53 15.03 15.94
CA GLY A 255 16.43 13.95 16.35
C GLY A 255 17.84 14.07 15.79
N ALA A 256 18.79 13.34 16.38
CA ALA A 256 20.18 13.38 15.96
C ALA A 256 20.33 12.90 14.51
N GLN A 257 20.96 13.70 13.65
CA GLN A 257 21.16 13.40 12.21
C GLN A 257 19.86 13.24 11.39
N ALA A 258 18.70 13.67 11.91
CA ALA A 258 17.46 13.67 11.15
C ALA A 258 17.56 14.66 9.98
N GLY A 259 17.23 14.23 8.76
CA GLY A 259 17.26 15.09 7.57
C GLY A 259 18.65 15.70 7.27
N GLN A 260 19.74 15.01 7.62
CA GLN A 260 21.11 15.58 7.57
C GLN A 260 21.56 16.02 6.17
N TYR A 261 21.18 15.29 5.11
CA TYR A 261 21.51 15.60 3.72
C TYR A 261 20.24 15.65 2.87
N ASN A 262 19.83 16.86 2.45
CA ASN A 262 18.78 17.15 1.47
C ASN A 262 17.36 16.64 1.81
N GLN A 263 16.66 17.32 2.72
CA GLN A 263 15.20 17.23 2.80
C GLN A 263 14.56 18.11 1.73
N GLN A 264 13.79 17.52 0.81
CA GLN A 264 12.97 18.29 -0.13
C GLN A 264 11.78 18.96 0.59
N ALA A 265 11.06 19.86 -0.10
CA ALA A 265 9.94 20.60 0.49
C ALA A 265 8.88 19.67 1.09
N PHE A 266 8.29 20.08 2.21
CA PHE A 266 7.26 19.35 2.98
C PHE A 266 7.68 17.96 3.51
N GLY A 267 8.98 17.65 3.55
CA GLY A 267 9.48 16.41 4.14
C GLY A 267 9.40 16.40 5.68
N THR A 268 8.98 15.28 6.26
CA THR A 268 8.97 15.05 7.72
C THR A 268 9.97 13.96 8.07
N ALA A 269 10.98 14.26 8.89
CA ALA A 269 11.90 13.28 9.48
C ALA A 269 11.91 13.38 11.01
N ILE A 270 11.52 12.30 11.70
CA ILE A 270 11.45 12.25 13.17
C ILE A 270 12.13 10.98 13.68
N GLY A 271 13.21 11.14 14.43
CA GLY A 271 14.01 10.06 15.01
C GLY A 271 15.49 10.14 14.61
N PRO A 272 16.39 9.46 15.35
CA PRO A 272 17.80 9.42 15.00
C PRO A 272 18.01 8.86 13.57
N GLN A 273 18.74 9.59 12.74
CA GLN A 273 19.05 9.22 11.34
C GLN A 273 17.82 9.05 10.41
N ALA A 274 16.64 9.53 10.79
CA ALA A 274 15.48 9.53 9.89
C ALA A 274 15.76 10.46 8.69
N GLY A 275 15.51 10.00 7.45
CA GLY A 275 15.69 10.81 6.25
C GLY A 275 17.13 11.30 6.01
N TYR A 276 18.14 10.50 6.40
CA TYR A 276 19.54 10.91 6.48
C TYR A 276 20.15 11.41 5.15
N GLN A 277 19.98 10.72 4.02
CA GLN A 277 20.76 10.97 2.78
C GLN A 277 19.98 11.56 1.59
N SER A 278 18.65 11.44 1.54
CA SER A 278 17.77 12.11 0.57
C SER A 278 16.30 11.71 0.85
N GLN A 279 15.45 12.68 1.17
CA GLN A 279 14.00 12.49 1.25
C GLN A 279 13.34 13.10 0.00
N GLY A 280 12.49 12.35 -0.69
CA GLY A 280 11.66 12.89 -1.77
C GLY A 280 10.67 13.96 -1.26
N GLN A 281 10.18 14.83 -2.13
CA GLN A 281 9.16 15.83 -1.80
C GLN A 281 7.91 15.15 -1.17
N ASN A 282 7.32 15.79 -0.15
CA ASN A 282 6.15 15.30 0.60
C ASN A 282 6.32 13.90 1.26
N SER A 283 7.54 13.46 1.53
CA SER A 283 7.77 12.14 2.16
C SER A 283 7.75 12.21 3.69
N VAL A 284 7.38 11.11 4.34
CA VAL A 284 7.32 10.96 5.80
C VAL A 284 8.26 9.85 6.25
N ALA A 285 9.23 10.18 7.10
CA ALA A 285 10.19 9.26 7.70
C ALA A 285 10.12 9.35 9.23
N ILE A 286 9.60 8.33 9.91
CA ILE A 286 9.48 8.31 11.38
C ILE A 286 10.11 7.03 11.93
N GLY A 287 11.07 7.17 12.84
CA GLY A 287 11.79 6.05 13.47
C GLY A 287 13.28 6.03 13.15
N ARG A 288 14.04 5.22 13.91
CA ARG A 288 15.49 5.09 13.73
C ARG A 288 15.81 4.48 12.37
N ALA A 289 16.59 5.20 11.56
CA ALA A 289 17.08 4.74 10.26
C ALA A 289 15.97 4.31 9.25
N ALA A 290 14.87 5.05 9.17
CA ALA A 290 14.07 5.09 7.94
C ALA A 290 14.89 5.84 6.86
N PHE A 291 15.52 5.11 5.92
CA PHE A 291 16.82 5.48 5.30
C PHE A 291 16.84 5.39 3.75
N ASN A 292 17.92 5.91 3.14
CA ASN A 292 18.34 5.95 1.72
C ASN A 292 17.32 5.81 0.57
N ASN A 293 17.09 6.96 -0.09
CA ASN A 293 16.34 7.10 -1.35
C ASN A 293 14.84 6.81 -1.21
N GLN A 294 14.17 7.59 -0.37
CA GLN A 294 12.70 7.60 -0.35
C GLN A 294 12.18 8.24 -1.64
N GLY A 295 11.32 7.51 -2.36
CA GLY A 295 10.58 8.06 -3.48
C GLY A 295 9.72 9.26 -3.07
N GLN A 296 9.37 10.12 -4.03
CA GLN A 296 8.45 11.24 -3.76
C GLN A 296 7.09 10.73 -3.25
N ASN A 297 6.47 11.47 -2.33
CA ASN A 297 5.19 11.13 -1.70
C ASN A 297 5.17 9.74 -1.01
N SER A 298 6.31 9.23 -0.54
CA SER A 298 6.39 7.95 0.17
C SER A 298 6.25 8.09 1.69
N VAL A 299 5.86 7.01 2.35
CA VAL A 299 5.73 6.92 3.81
C VAL A 299 6.61 5.78 4.32
N ALA A 300 7.47 6.06 5.29
CA ALA A 300 8.31 5.09 6.00
C ALA A 300 8.21 5.32 7.51
N ILE A 301 7.60 4.39 8.24
CA ILE A 301 7.37 4.49 9.69
C ILE A 301 7.83 3.21 10.37
N GLY A 302 8.91 3.27 11.15
CA GLY A 302 9.46 2.12 11.88
C GLY A 302 10.98 2.06 11.83
N ASN A 303 11.60 1.21 12.66
CA ASN A 303 13.04 1.00 12.60
C ASN A 303 13.41 0.30 11.29
N PHE A 304 14.32 0.88 10.50
CA PHE A 304 14.74 0.34 9.19
C PHE A 304 13.59 0.16 8.17
N SER A 305 12.47 0.87 8.34
CA SER A 305 11.37 0.89 7.37
C SER A 305 11.81 1.63 6.10
N GLY A 306 11.53 1.08 4.91
CA GLY A 306 11.87 1.71 3.63
C GLY A 306 13.37 1.99 3.45
N ASN A 307 14.25 1.14 4.00
CA ASN A 307 15.67 1.44 4.23
C ASN A 307 16.52 1.69 2.96
N THR A 308 16.22 1.01 1.85
CA THR A 308 16.93 1.19 0.58
C THR A 308 15.97 1.07 -0.60
N ASN A 309 15.98 2.07 -1.49
CA ASN A 309 15.23 2.08 -2.75
C ASN A 309 13.71 1.94 -2.55
N GLN A 310 13.11 2.81 -1.75
CA GLN A 310 11.66 2.88 -1.64
C GLN A 310 11.07 3.58 -2.87
N GLY A 311 10.14 2.92 -3.56
CA GLY A 311 9.46 3.45 -4.73
C GLY A 311 8.66 4.73 -4.46
N GLN A 312 8.38 5.50 -5.52
CA GLN A 312 7.49 6.66 -5.46
C GLN A 312 6.08 6.22 -5.02
N TYR A 313 5.42 7.03 -4.19
CA TYR A 313 4.09 6.73 -3.61
C TYR A 313 4.01 5.43 -2.81
N ALA A 314 5.14 4.84 -2.40
CA ALA A 314 5.14 3.61 -1.63
C ALA A 314 4.90 3.86 -0.13
N ILE A 315 4.27 2.88 0.54
CA ILE A 315 3.97 2.91 1.97
C ILE A 315 4.74 1.77 2.63
N SER A 316 5.56 2.08 3.63
CA SER A 316 6.27 1.13 4.49
C SER A 316 6.00 1.48 5.95
N ILE A 317 5.35 0.59 6.70
CA ILE A 317 5.00 0.81 8.11
C ILE A 317 5.30 -0.46 8.91
N GLY A 318 6.30 -0.41 9.79
CA GLY A 318 6.75 -1.53 10.62
C GLY A 318 8.27 -1.63 10.69
N SER A 319 8.79 -2.41 11.64
CA SER A 319 10.23 -2.68 11.70
C SER A 319 10.67 -3.49 10.47
N GLU A 320 11.61 -2.96 9.69
CA GLU A 320 12.12 -3.55 8.44
C GLU A 320 11.05 -3.80 7.36
N ALA A 321 9.91 -3.08 7.42
CA ALA A 321 8.91 -3.11 6.35
C ALA A 321 9.47 -2.44 5.09
N GLY A 322 9.35 -3.09 3.93
CA GLY A 322 9.84 -2.56 2.65
C GLY A 322 11.33 -2.17 2.66
N ALA A 323 12.15 -2.85 3.48
CA ALA A 323 13.53 -2.43 3.77
C ALA A 323 14.44 -2.36 2.53
N SER A 324 14.17 -3.14 1.50
CA SER A 324 14.96 -3.20 0.28
C SER A 324 14.07 -3.32 -0.95
N ASN A 325 14.34 -2.50 -1.96
CA ASN A 325 13.73 -2.59 -3.29
C ASN A 325 12.20 -2.63 -3.27
N GLN A 326 11.59 -1.63 -2.63
CA GLN A 326 10.14 -1.48 -2.62
C GLN A 326 9.67 -0.88 -3.95
N GLY A 327 8.77 -1.56 -4.67
CA GLY A 327 8.24 -1.09 -5.94
C GLY A 327 7.47 0.23 -5.83
N GLN A 328 7.26 0.91 -6.95
CA GLN A 328 6.38 2.08 -7.03
C GLN A 328 4.94 1.70 -6.66
N PHE A 329 4.22 2.59 -5.97
CA PHE A 329 2.83 2.40 -5.51
C PHE A 329 2.59 1.16 -4.64
N SER A 330 3.65 0.60 -4.05
CA SER A 330 3.55 -0.59 -3.22
C SER A 330 3.21 -0.28 -1.76
N VAL A 331 2.65 -1.27 -1.06
CA VAL A 331 2.24 -1.17 0.35
C VAL A 331 2.89 -2.30 1.13
N ALA A 332 3.67 -1.98 2.15
CA ALA A 332 4.27 -2.91 3.10
C ALA A 332 3.90 -2.47 4.53
N ILE A 333 3.05 -3.23 5.22
CA ILE A 333 2.58 -2.90 6.57
C ILE A 333 2.72 -4.12 7.48
N GLY A 334 3.52 -4.01 8.53
CA GLY A 334 3.88 -5.11 9.43
C GLY A 334 5.40 -5.28 9.51
N SER A 335 5.88 -5.85 10.61
CA SER A 335 7.32 -6.09 10.73
C SER A 335 7.78 -7.10 9.67
N GLN A 336 8.83 -6.73 8.93
CA GLN A 336 9.42 -7.51 7.83
C GLN A 336 8.44 -7.85 6.68
N ALA A 337 7.36 -7.07 6.53
CA ALA A 337 6.49 -7.14 5.36
C ALA A 337 7.22 -6.57 4.13
N GLY A 338 7.19 -7.28 2.99
CA GLY A 338 7.83 -6.83 1.74
C GLY A 338 9.33 -6.51 1.87
N GLN A 339 10.04 -7.15 2.80
CA GLN A 339 11.36 -6.72 3.27
C GLN A 339 12.45 -6.64 2.17
N ILE A 340 12.57 -7.65 1.30
CA ILE A 340 13.73 -7.77 0.39
C ILE A 340 13.44 -7.27 -1.02
N THR A 341 12.29 -7.64 -1.60
CA THR A 341 11.89 -7.21 -2.94
C THR A 341 10.38 -7.26 -3.07
N GLN A 342 9.79 -6.09 -3.29
CA GLN A 342 8.36 -5.93 -3.51
C GLN A 342 8.13 -5.34 -4.90
N GLY A 343 7.32 -6.02 -5.72
CA GLY A 343 6.97 -5.57 -7.06
C GLY A 343 6.19 -4.24 -7.07
N GLN A 344 6.07 -3.63 -8.25
CA GLN A 344 5.22 -2.45 -8.42
C GLN A 344 3.75 -2.78 -8.12
N ASN A 345 3.02 -1.84 -7.52
CA ASN A 345 1.61 -2.00 -7.10
C ASN A 345 1.34 -3.20 -6.17
N ALA A 346 2.36 -3.80 -5.56
CA ALA A 346 2.18 -4.96 -4.70
C ALA A 346 1.76 -4.56 -3.29
N VAL A 347 0.98 -5.43 -2.63
CA VAL A 347 0.46 -5.21 -1.26
C VAL A 347 0.95 -6.33 -0.36
N ALA A 348 1.67 -6.01 0.70
CA ALA A 348 2.13 -6.91 1.75
C ALA A 348 1.68 -6.38 3.11
N ILE A 349 0.74 -7.06 3.77
CA ILE A 349 0.18 -6.63 5.07
C ILE A 349 0.20 -7.80 6.05
N GLY A 350 1.01 -7.71 7.10
CA GLY A 350 1.17 -8.73 8.13
C GLY A 350 2.65 -8.98 8.47
N TYR A 351 2.89 -9.59 9.62
CA TYR A 351 4.24 -10.02 9.98
C TYR A 351 4.75 -11.03 8.94
N PHE A 352 5.90 -10.74 8.34
CA PHE A 352 6.49 -11.54 7.26
C PHE A 352 5.64 -11.71 5.98
N ALA A 353 4.63 -10.88 5.73
CA ALA A 353 3.88 -10.94 4.48
C ALA A 353 4.78 -10.57 3.29
N GLY A 354 4.84 -11.39 2.23
CA GLY A 354 5.61 -11.10 1.02
C GLY A 354 7.10 -10.84 1.24
N GLN A 355 7.72 -11.45 2.26
CA GLN A 355 9.04 -11.04 2.79
C GLN A 355 10.14 -10.98 1.72
N THR A 356 10.36 -12.05 0.94
CA THR A 356 11.58 -12.15 0.12
C THR A 356 11.38 -11.77 -1.35
N LEU A 357 10.38 -12.32 -2.05
CA LEU A 357 10.13 -12.00 -3.46
C LEU A 357 8.62 -11.91 -3.74
N GLN A 358 8.09 -10.68 -3.72
CA GLN A 358 6.72 -10.40 -4.07
C GLN A 358 6.63 -9.81 -5.48
N GLY A 359 5.86 -10.43 -6.38
CA GLY A 359 5.72 -10.03 -7.78
C GLY A 359 4.90 -8.76 -7.99
N THR A 360 4.94 -8.20 -9.19
CA THR A 360 4.15 -7.02 -9.57
C THR A 360 2.64 -7.30 -9.47
N ASN A 361 1.87 -6.31 -8.99
CA ASN A 361 0.41 -6.38 -8.77
C ASN A 361 -0.06 -7.53 -7.86
N SER A 362 0.82 -8.10 -7.02
CA SER A 362 0.45 -9.20 -6.15
C SER A 362 -0.01 -8.73 -4.76
N ILE A 363 -0.82 -9.55 -4.09
CA ILE A 363 -1.43 -9.25 -2.79
C ILE A 363 -1.05 -10.35 -1.80
N ALA A 364 -0.38 -10.01 -0.71
CA ALA A 364 -0.06 -10.87 0.43
C ALA A 364 -0.61 -10.24 1.71
N ILE A 365 -1.63 -10.85 2.33
CA ILE A 365 -2.26 -10.32 3.55
C ILE A 365 -2.38 -11.43 4.59
N GLY A 366 -1.67 -11.31 5.71
CA GLY A 366 -1.66 -12.28 6.80
C GLY A 366 -0.26 -12.60 7.29
N TYR A 367 -0.16 -13.28 8.44
CA TYR A 367 1.10 -13.79 8.96
C TYR A 367 1.72 -14.78 7.95
N GLN A 368 2.92 -14.47 7.45
CA GLN A 368 3.65 -15.28 6.47
C GLN A 368 2.88 -15.61 5.17
N ALA A 369 1.92 -14.78 4.77
CA ALA A 369 1.27 -14.89 3.47
C ALA A 369 2.28 -14.55 2.35
N GLY A 370 2.39 -15.38 1.30
CA GLY A 370 3.33 -15.13 0.20
C GLY A 370 4.81 -15.06 0.60
N TYR A 371 5.21 -15.70 1.70
CA TYR A 371 6.48 -15.49 2.43
C TYR A 371 7.74 -15.52 1.55
N TYR A 372 7.96 -16.61 0.79
CA TYR A 372 9.20 -16.81 0.03
C TYR A 372 9.12 -16.36 -1.44
N THR A 373 8.09 -16.76 -2.17
CA THR A 373 7.97 -16.48 -3.61
C THR A 373 6.52 -16.35 -4.01
N GLN A 374 6.07 -15.11 -4.20
CA GLN A 374 4.77 -14.77 -4.75
C GLN A 374 4.96 -14.20 -6.16
N LYS A 375 4.43 -14.86 -7.19
CA LYS A 375 4.59 -14.42 -8.60
C LYS A 375 3.64 -13.28 -8.97
N THR A 376 3.82 -12.72 -10.17
CA THR A 376 3.01 -11.60 -10.71
C THR A 376 1.51 -11.90 -10.68
N ASN A 377 0.70 -10.87 -10.39
CA ASN A 377 -0.76 -10.92 -10.38
C ASN A 377 -1.37 -12.04 -9.49
N SER A 378 -0.67 -12.47 -8.44
CA SER A 378 -1.16 -13.51 -7.53
C SER A 378 -1.68 -12.95 -6.21
N ILE A 379 -2.58 -13.69 -5.56
CA ILE A 379 -3.27 -13.30 -4.33
C ILE A 379 -3.01 -14.37 -3.26
N ALA A 380 -2.50 -13.97 -2.10
CA ALA A 380 -2.28 -14.80 -0.92
C ALA A 380 -2.89 -14.09 0.30
N ILE A 381 -4.01 -14.60 0.83
CA ILE A 381 -4.72 -13.96 1.95
C ILE A 381 -5.01 -15.01 3.03
N GLY A 382 -4.38 -14.87 4.20
CA GLY A 382 -4.53 -15.78 5.34
C GLY A 382 -3.21 -16.14 5.99
N TYR A 383 -3.27 -16.84 7.12
CA TYR A 383 -2.08 -17.38 7.78
C TYR A 383 -1.41 -18.40 6.85
N GLN A 384 -0.16 -18.12 6.46
CA GLN A 384 0.68 -18.95 5.58
C GLN A 384 0.04 -19.30 4.22
N ALA A 385 -0.91 -18.50 3.72
CA ALA A 385 -1.44 -18.67 2.37
C ALA A 385 -0.34 -18.43 1.32
N GLY A 386 -0.22 -19.29 0.30
CA GLY A 386 0.78 -19.12 -0.76
C GLY A 386 2.23 -19.07 -0.27
N ASN A 387 2.56 -19.73 0.85
CA ASN A 387 3.81 -19.51 1.59
C ASN A 387 5.09 -19.70 0.74
N THR A 388 5.11 -20.73 -0.12
CA THR A 388 6.24 -21.04 -1.00
C THR A 388 5.78 -21.32 -2.44
N ASN A 389 6.45 -20.70 -3.41
CA ASN A 389 6.27 -20.95 -4.85
C ASN A 389 4.82 -20.80 -5.33
N GLN A 390 4.18 -19.67 -5.04
CA GLN A 390 2.87 -19.37 -5.58
C GLN A 390 2.96 -19.09 -7.10
N GLY A 391 2.06 -19.70 -7.89
CA GLY A 391 1.99 -19.56 -9.34
C GLY A 391 1.59 -18.15 -9.81
N GLU A 392 1.90 -17.80 -11.05
CA GLU A 392 1.42 -16.55 -11.66
C GLU A 392 -0.11 -16.60 -11.83
N TYR A 393 -0.79 -15.46 -11.64
CA TYR A 393 -2.27 -15.35 -11.73
C TYR A 393 -3.03 -16.30 -10.79
N SER A 394 -2.41 -16.77 -9.71
CA SER A 394 -3.03 -17.73 -8.80
C SER A 394 -3.65 -17.07 -7.57
N ILE A 395 -4.62 -17.75 -6.95
CA ILE A 395 -5.34 -17.29 -5.75
C ILE A 395 -5.16 -18.32 -4.65
N ALA A 396 -4.65 -17.90 -3.49
CA ALA A 396 -4.55 -18.68 -2.26
C ALA A 396 -5.24 -17.88 -1.13
N MET A 397 -6.34 -18.39 -0.59
CA MET A 397 -7.11 -17.70 0.45
C MET A 397 -7.54 -18.66 1.57
N GLY A 398 -7.10 -18.40 2.79
CA GLY A 398 -7.38 -19.21 3.97
C GLY A 398 -6.12 -19.67 4.71
N TYR A 399 -6.30 -20.33 5.85
CA TYR A 399 -5.21 -20.94 6.61
C TYR A 399 -4.53 -22.04 5.77
N ASN A 400 -3.24 -21.90 5.48
CA ASN A 400 -2.44 -22.83 4.69
C ASN A 400 -2.97 -23.11 3.27
N ALA A 401 -3.79 -22.23 2.69
CA ALA A 401 -4.25 -22.40 1.31
C ALA A 401 -3.06 -22.23 0.34
N GLY A 402 -2.88 -23.14 -0.63
CA GLY A 402 -1.78 -23.04 -1.60
C GLY A 402 -0.39 -23.02 -0.97
N TYR A 403 -0.20 -23.63 0.21
CA TYR A 403 0.98 -23.46 1.08
C TYR A 403 2.31 -23.69 0.36
N THR A 404 2.42 -24.75 -0.44
CA THR A 404 3.60 -25.06 -1.25
C THR A 404 3.22 -25.42 -2.69
N ASN A 405 3.97 -24.89 -3.66
CA ASN A 405 3.90 -25.28 -5.08
C ASN A 405 2.50 -25.15 -5.71
N GLN A 406 1.92 -23.95 -5.63
CA GLN A 406 0.67 -23.64 -6.32
C GLN A 406 0.93 -23.40 -7.82
N GLY A 407 0.16 -24.07 -8.68
CA GLY A 407 0.26 -23.97 -10.14
C GLY A 407 -0.12 -22.59 -10.70
N ILE A 408 0.24 -22.34 -11.96
CA ILE A 408 -0.13 -21.12 -12.68
C ILE A 408 -1.65 -21.10 -12.94
N ASN A 409 -2.29 -19.94 -12.83
CA ASN A 409 -3.74 -19.76 -13.03
C ASN A 409 -4.61 -20.66 -12.13
N SER A 410 -4.13 -21.05 -10.95
CA SER A 410 -4.84 -21.95 -10.05
C SER A 410 -5.53 -21.21 -8.90
N ILE A 411 -6.55 -21.84 -8.32
CA ILE A 411 -7.37 -21.28 -7.24
C ILE A 411 -7.37 -22.25 -6.06
N ALA A 412 -6.96 -21.80 -4.88
CA ALA A 412 -7.01 -22.51 -3.61
C ALA A 412 -7.70 -21.62 -2.56
N ILE A 413 -8.94 -21.95 -2.18
CA ILE A 413 -9.73 -21.14 -1.24
C ILE A 413 -10.31 -22.05 -0.16
N GLY A 414 -9.86 -21.89 1.08
CA GLY A 414 -10.31 -22.67 2.23
C GLY A 414 -9.16 -23.04 3.16
N ASN A 415 -9.49 -23.52 4.36
CA ASN A 415 -8.48 -24.06 5.28
C ASN A 415 -7.86 -25.31 4.65
N SER A 416 -6.55 -25.26 4.42
CA SER A 416 -5.76 -26.33 3.82
C SER A 416 -6.28 -26.79 2.44
N ALA A 417 -6.75 -25.86 1.60
CA ALA A 417 -7.03 -26.12 0.19
C ALA A 417 -5.72 -26.10 -0.62
N GLY A 418 -5.48 -27.10 -1.47
CA GLY A 418 -4.31 -27.12 -2.36
C GLY A 418 -2.95 -26.98 -1.66
N VAL A 419 -2.76 -27.59 -0.48
CA VAL A 419 -1.62 -27.36 0.41
C VAL A 419 -0.28 -27.74 -0.23
N SER A 420 -0.13 -28.97 -0.72
CA SER A 420 1.20 -29.53 -1.03
C SER A 420 1.61 -29.42 -2.50
N TYR A 421 0.67 -29.65 -3.42
CA TYR A 421 0.87 -29.51 -4.86
C TYR A 421 -0.46 -29.26 -5.56
N GLN A 422 -0.56 -28.13 -6.26
CA GLN A 422 -1.72 -27.79 -7.07
C GLN A 422 -1.30 -27.64 -8.54
N GLY A 423 -1.88 -28.44 -9.43
CA GLY A 423 -1.59 -28.40 -10.86
C GLY A 423 -2.00 -27.07 -11.52
N ASN A 424 -1.46 -26.79 -12.70
CA ASN A 424 -1.82 -25.59 -13.46
C ASN A 424 -3.31 -25.56 -13.79
N GLN A 425 -3.92 -24.37 -13.75
CA GLN A 425 -5.32 -24.15 -14.13
C GLN A 425 -6.32 -25.02 -13.35
N SER A 426 -6.00 -25.36 -12.10
CA SER A 426 -6.86 -26.16 -11.23
C SER A 426 -7.59 -25.31 -10.17
N VAL A 427 -8.68 -25.84 -9.63
CA VAL A 427 -9.55 -25.18 -8.66
C VAL A 427 -9.73 -26.08 -7.45
N ALA A 428 -9.40 -25.58 -6.27
CA ALA A 428 -9.60 -26.20 -4.97
C ALA A 428 -10.35 -25.20 -4.07
N ILE A 429 -11.64 -25.44 -3.80
CA ILE A 429 -12.47 -24.55 -2.96
C ILE A 429 -13.16 -25.37 -1.88
N GLY A 430 -12.78 -25.17 -0.63
CA GLY A 430 -13.30 -25.89 0.52
C GLY A 430 -12.22 -26.25 1.53
N ASN A 431 -12.64 -26.70 2.71
CA ASN A 431 -11.69 -27.21 3.69
C ASN A 431 -11.14 -28.58 3.21
N PHE A 432 -9.81 -28.72 3.16
CA PHE A 432 -9.09 -29.89 2.65
C PHE A 432 -9.37 -30.26 1.18
N SER A 433 -9.93 -29.36 0.37
CA SER A 433 -10.14 -29.62 -1.07
C SER A 433 -8.81 -29.66 -1.81
N GLY A 434 -8.57 -30.69 -2.64
CA GLY A 434 -7.34 -30.81 -3.42
C GLY A 434 -6.04 -30.78 -2.59
N GLN A 435 -6.10 -31.18 -1.31
CA GLN A 435 -5.09 -30.87 -0.28
C GLN A 435 -3.66 -31.29 -0.65
N ASN A 436 -3.44 -32.55 -1.05
CA ASN A 436 -2.09 -33.09 -1.21
C ASN A 436 -1.59 -32.95 -2.67
N THR A 437 -2.27 -33.60 -3.62
CA THR A 437 -1.85 -33.57 -5.04
C THR A 437 -3.06 -33.36 -5.94
N GLN A 438 -3.17 -32.18 -6.56
CA GLN A 438 -4.20 -31.89 -7.54
C GLN A 438 -3.61 -31.83 -8.95
N GLY A 439 -4.18 -32.58 -9.90
CA GLY A 439 -3.76 -32.60 -11.30
C GLY A 439 -4.06 -31.31 -12.04
N ALA A 440 -3.49 -31.14 -13.23
CA ALA A 440 -3.75 -29.98 -14.08
C ALA A 440 -5.21 -29.98 -14.58
N TYR A 441 -5.77 -28.78 -14.80
CA TYR A 441 -7.13 -28.60 -15.32
C TYR A 441 -8.23 -29.29 -14.50
N SER A 442 -8.01 -29.49 -13.21
CA SER A 442 -8.92 -30.23 -12.34
C SER A 442 -9.69 -29.34 -11.36
N VAL A 443 -10.84 -29.79 -10.90
CA VAL A 443 -11.78 -29.05 -10.04
C VAL A 443 -12.10 -29.90 -8.80
N ALA A 444 -11.90 -29.33 -7.62
CA ALA A 444 -12.23 -29.89 -6.32
C ALA A 444 -12.99 -28.83 -5.50
N ILE A 445 -14.29 -29.01 -5.31
CA ILE A 445 -15.14 -28.04 -4.60
C ILE A 445 -15.93 -28.75 -3.51
N GLY A 446 -15.68 -28.42 -2.24
CA GLY A 446 -16.35 -29.00 -1.07
C GLY A 446 -15.37 -29.50 -0.01
N TYR A 447 -15.91 -29.85 1.17
CA TYR A 447 -15.13 -30.45 2.25
C TYR A 447 -14.50 -31.77 1.80
N SER A 448 -13.17 -31.86 1.86
CA SER A 448 -12.36 -33.02 1.46
C SER A 448 -12.60 -33.52 0.02
N ALA A 449 -13.04 -32.65 -0.90
CA ALA A 449 -13.16 -33.02 -2.31
C ALA A 449 -11.76 -33.21 -2.92
N GLY A 450 -11.47 -34.35 -3.53
CA GLY A 450 -10.18 -34.63 -4.18
C GLY A 450 -8.96 -34.54 -3.26
N SER A 451 -9.11 -34.77 -1.94
CA SER A 451 -8.11 -34.40 -0.93
C SER A 451 -6.74 -35.08 -1.06
N GLU A 452 -6.67 -36.38 -1.35
CA GLU A 452 -5.38 -37.08 -1.44
C GLU A 452 -4.70 -36.92 -2.81
N THR A 453 -5.36 -37.35 -3.87
CA THR A 453 -4.81 -37.26 -5.23
C THR A 453 -5.94 -37.11 -6.22
N GLN A 454 -5.86 -36.08 -7.05
CA GLN A 454 -6.77 -35.87 -8.17
C GLN A 454 -5.95 -35.92 -9.47
N GLY A 455 -6.36 -36.77 -10.42
CA GLY A 455 -5.74 -36.82 -11.74
C GLY A 455 -6.01 -35.57 -12.57
N ASP A 456 -5.34 -35.45 -13.71
CA ASP A 456 -5.60 -34.38 -14.67
C ASP A 456 -7.03 -34.45 -15.22
N TYR A 457 -7.58 -33.27 -15.56
CA TYR A 457 -8.91 -33.12 -16.17
C TYR A 457 -10.06 -33.74 -15.35
N CYS A 458 -9.96 -33.70 -14.03
CA CYS A 458 -10.95 -34.27 -13.12
C CYS A 458 -11.92 -33.23 -12.54
N ILE A 459 -13.13 -33.65 -12.20
CA ILE A 459 -14.11 -32.83 -11.46
C ILE A 459 -14.56 -33.60 -10.22
N ALA A 460 -14.43 -33.01 -9.03
CA ALA A 460 -14.94 -33.50 -7.76
C ALA A 460 -15.71 -32.36 -7.07
N ILE A 461 -17.03 -32.49 -6.96
CA ILE A 461 -17.88 -31.47 -6.36
C ILE A 461 -18.77 -32.09 -5.29
N GLY A 462 -18.71 -31.55 -4.08
CA GLY A 462 -19.47 -31.95 -2.92
C GLY A 462 -18.63 -32.53 -1.78
N ASN A 463 -19.25 -32.69 -0.60
CA ASN A 463 -18.60 -33.22 0.59
C ASN A 463 -18.13 -34.67 0.35
N GLY A 464 -16.82 -34.91 0.43
CA GLY A 464 -16.22 -36.22 0.21
C GLY A 464 -16.35 -36.71 -1.24
N ALA A 465 -16.36 -35.81 -2.23
CA ALA A 465 -16.23 -36.20 -3.64
C ALA A 465 -14.79 -36.66 -3.92
N ALA A 466 -14.61 -37.95 -4.20
CA ALA A 466 -13.32 -38.60 -4.49
C ALA A 466 -12.13 -38.23 -3.56
N PRO A 467 -12.28 -38.36 -2.23
CA PRO A 467 -11.20 -38.01 -1.30
C PRO A 467 -9.95 -38.89 -1.46
N ASN A 468 -10.11 -40.13 -1.93
CA ASN A 468 -9.06 -41.16 -1.93
C ASN A 468 -8.71 -41.58 -3.37
N GLY A 469 -7.99 -40.74 -4.12
CA GLY A 469 -7.48 -41.09 -5.44
C GLY A 469 -8.53 -41.01 -6.56
N GLN A 470 -8.72 -39.82 -7.11
CA GLN A 470 -9.52 -39.62 -8.31
C GLN A 470 -8.67 -39.90 -9.57
N HIS A 471 -9.12 -40.86 -10.38
CA HIS A 471 -8.47 -41.17 -11.65
C HIS A 471 -8.74 -40.10 -12.71
N THR A 472 -7.83 -39.95 -13.68
CA THR A 472 -7.89 -38.94 -14.76
C THR A 472 -9.20 -38.96 -15.56
N ASN A 473 -9.61 -37.81 -16.10
CA ASN A 473 -10.81 -37.67 -16.94
C ASN A 473 -12.11 -38.17 -16.26
N THR A 474 -12.24 -38.02 -14.94
CA THR A 474 -13.46 -38.44 -14.21
C THR A 474 -14.25 -37.25 -13.68
N ILE A 475 -15.56 -37.42 -13.60
CA ILE A 475 -16.48 -36.44 -13.01
C ILE A 475 -17.19 -37.10 -11.82
N VAL A 476 -17.12 -36.47 -10.65
CA VAL A 476 -17.71 -36.94 -9.39
C VAL A 476 -18.55 -35.84 -8.77
N LEU A 477 -19.86 -36.03 -8.69
CA LEU A 477 -20.81 -35.13 -8.03
C LEU A 477 -21.41 -35.84 -6.82
N ASN A 478 -21.18 -35.31 -5.62
CA ASN A 478 -21.52 -36.00 -4.38
C ASN A 478 -22.35 -35.15 -3.41
N ALA A 479 -23.58 -35.56 -3.18
CA ALA A 479 -24.46 -35.04 -2.13
C ALA A 479 -24.94 -36.16 -1.19
N ALA A 480 -24.27 -37.32 -1.17
CA ALA A 480 -24.68 -38.48 -0.38
C ALA A 480 -24.28 -38.43 1.10
N GLY A 481 -23.53 -37.39 1.53
CA GLY A 481 -23.10 -37.20 2.93
C GLY A 481 -21.91 -38.06 3.37
N GLY A 482 -21.40 -38.95 2.51
CA GLY A 482 -20.20 -39.76 2.74
C GLY A 482 -19.33 -39.83 1.47
N ALA A 483 -18.17 -40.47 1.55
CA ALA A 483 -17.20 -40.50 0.44
C ALA A 483 -17.72 -41.19 -0.83
N LEU A 484 -17.43 -40.62 -2.00
CA LEU A 484 -17.71 -41.21 -3.32
C LEU A 484 -16.42 -41.28 -4.14
N ASN A 485 -15.76 -42.45 -4.16
CA ASN A 485 -14.50 -42.66 -4.89
C ASN A 485 -14.70 -43.19 -6.30
N THR A 486 -13.66 -43.03 -7.13
CA THR A 486 -13.63 -43.53 -8.51
C THR A 486 -12.98 -44.92 -8.60
N ALA A 487 -13.32 -45.69 -9.63
CA ALA A 487 -12.78 -47.04 -9.90
C ALA A 487 -11.94 -47.10 -11.19
N GLY A 488 -11.49 -45.95 -11.70
CA GLY A 488 -10.63 -45.79 -12.88
C GLY A 488 -11.08 -44.64 -13.79
N SER A 489 -10.27 -44.34 -14.80
CA SER A 489 -10.38 -43.14 -15.66
C SER A 489 -11.60 -43.10 -16.58
N SER A 490 -11.92 -41.91 -17.10
CA SER A 490 -12.96 -41.68 -18.13
C SER A 490 -14.37 -42.14 -17.71
N ARG A 491 -14.79 -41.78 -16.49
CA ARG A 491 -16.06 -42.21 -15.90
C ARG A 491 -16.80 -41.07 -15.19
N PHE A 492 -18.13 -41.16 -15.18
CA PHE A 492 -19.02 -40.25 -14.45
C PHE A 492 -19.64 -40.95 -13.23
N TYR A 493 -19.53 -40.32 -12.07
CA TYR A 493 -20.11 -40.73 -10.80
C TYR A 493 -21.00 -39.62 -10.26
N VAL A 494 -22.25 -39.93 -9.95
CA VAL A 494 -23.17 -38.99 -9.30
C VAL A 494 -23.96 -39.73 -8.22
N LYS A 495 -23.99 -39.19 -7.00
CA LYS A 495 -24.87 -39.68 -5.93
C LYS A 495 -25.42 -38.54 -5.07
N PRO A 496 -26.69 -38.64 -4.62
CA PRO A 496 -27.66 -39.67 -4.97
C PRO A 496 -28.29 -39.45 -6.36
N VAL A 497 -28.78 -40.52 -6.97
CA VAL A 497 -29.78 -40.47 -8.06
C VAL A 497 -31.03 -41.14 -7.52
N ARG A 498 -32.16 -40.43 -7.52
CA ARG A 498 -33.41 -40.95 -6.96
C ARG A 498 -33.95 -42.07 -7.84
N ASN A 499 -34.37 -43.18 -7.23
CA ASN A 499 -35.11 -44.22 -7.92
C ASN A 499 -36.56 -43.74 -8.16
N ALA A 500 -36.93 -43.53 -9.42
CA ALA A 500 -38.22 -42.94 -9.79
C ALA A 500 -38.67 -43.41 -11.18
N THR A 501 -39.98 -43.49 -11.39
CA THR A 501 -40.57 -43.69 -12.72
C THR A 501 -40.71 -42.35 -13.43
N ALA A 502 -40.27 -42.27 -14.68
CA ALA A 502 -40.36 -41.08 -15.53
C ALA A 502 -40.95 -41.45 -16.90
N ASN A 503 -41.60 -40.47 -17.56
CA ASN A 503 -42.21 -40.65 -18.88
C ASN A 503 -41.19 -40.76 -20.02
N PHE A 504 -39.96 -40.29 -19.79
CA PHE A 504 -38.88 -40.30 -20.76
C PHE A 504 -37.66 -40.99 -20.16
N LEU A 505 -36.93 -41.71 -21.02
CA LEU A 505 -35.65 -42.30 -20.66
C LEU A 505 -34.54 -41.30 -20.98
N LEU A 506 -33.50 -41.27 -20.15
CA LEU A 506 -32.28 -40.52 -20.46
C LEU A 506 -31.55 -41.18 -21.62
N GLU A 507 -31.17 -40.37 -22.60
CA GLU A 507 -30.40 -40.79 -23.76
C GLU A 507 -29.04 -40.06 -23.73
N TYR A 508 -27.99 -40.72 -24.25
CA TYR A 508 -26.65 -40.14 -24.35
C TYR A 508 -26.17 -40.22 -25.79
N ALA A 509 -26.06 -39.06 -26.45
CA ALA A 509 -25.55 -38.95 -27.79
C ALA A 509 -24.02 -38.99 -27.76
N THR A 510 -23.41 -40.13 -28.11
CA THR A 510 -21.95 -40.32 -28.03
C THR A 510 -21.14 -39.38 -28.91
N ALA A 511 -21.73 -38.86 -29.99
CA ALA A 511 -21.07 -37.92 -30.90
C ALA A 511 -21.02 -36.48 -30.36
N SER A 512 -22.11 -35.99 -29.75
CA SER A 512 -22.19 -34.62 -29.19
C SER A 512 -21.86 -34.55 -27.70
N GLY A 513 -21.90 -35.68 -26.99
CA GLY A 513 -21.80 -35.73 -25.53
C GLY A 513 -23.07 -35.24 -24.81
N GLU A 514 -24.17 -35.04 -25.53
CA GLU A 514 -25.42 -34.52 -24.97
C GLU A 514 -26.18 -35.62 -24.21
N ILE A 515 -26.59 -35.30 -22.98
CA ILE A 515 -27.61 -36.06 -22.25
C ILE A 515 -28.96 -35.43 -22.56
N SER A 516 -29.82 -36.17 -23.24
CA SER A 516 -31.18 -35.76 -23.60
C SER A 516 -32.19 -36.73 -23.01
N TYR A 517 -33.46 -36.57 -23.36
CA TYR A 517 -34.51 -37.52 -23.01
C TYR A 517 -35.37 -37.80 -24.23
N GLY A 518 -35.83 -39.04 -24.35
CA GLY A 518 -36.64 -39.47 -25.47
C GLY A 518 -37.68 -40.51 -25.07
N SER A 519 -38.61 -40.75 -25.97
CA SER A 519 -39.56 -41.85 -25.91
C SER A 519 -39.04 -43.00 -26.76
N LYS A 520 -39.05 -44.23 -26.23
CA LYS A 520 -38.81 -45.43 -27.04
C LYS A 520 -39.81 -45.43 -28.21
N THR A 521 -39.30 -45.31 -29.43
CA THR A 521 -40.12 -45.32 -30.65
C THR A 521 -39.91 -46.64 -31.39
N PHE A 522 -40.99 -47.18 -31.97
CA PHE A 522 -40.91 -48.32 -32.88
C PHE A 522 -40.63 -47.89 -34.32
N VAL A 523 -40.30 -46.62 -34.53
CA VAL A 523 -39.96 -46.03 -35.82
C VAL A 523 -38.43 -46.01 -35.94
N ILE A 524 -37.88 -46.74 -36.90
CA ILE A 524 -36.44 -46.75 -37.22
C ILE A 524 -36.21 -46.30 -38.67
N ASP A 525 -34.98 -45.95 -39.06
CA ASP A 525 -34.65 -45.69 -40.46
C ASP A 525 -34.78 -46.97 -41.32
N HIS A 526 -35.31 -46.84 -42.53
CA HIS A 526 -35.52 -47.98 -43.42
C HIS A 526 -34.18 -48.43 -44.02
N PRO A 527 -33.74 -49.69 -43.81
CA PRO A 527 -32.36 -50.14 -44.06
C PRO A 527 -31.91 -50.10 -45.52
N THR A 528 -32.84 -50.01 -46.47
CA THR A 528 -32.57 -49.94 -47.91
C THR A 528 -33.19 -48.73 -48.61
N LYS A 529 -33.88 -47.85 -47.87
CA LYS A 529 -34.56 -46.67 -48.44
C LYS A 529 -34.21 -45.46 -47.59
N GLU A 530 -33.19 -44.73 -48.02
CA GLU A 530 -32.58 -43.60 -47.31
C GLU A 530 -33.58 -42.53 -46.81
N ASN A 531 -34.72 -42.36 -47.51
CA ASN A 531 -35.75 -41.36 -47.17
C ASN A 531 -37.03 -41.95 -46.56
N HIS A 532 -36.98 -43.14 -45.95
CA HIS A 532 -38.17 -43.76 -45.34
C HIS A 532 -37.88 -44.21 -43.92
N HIS A 533 -38.88 -44.12 -43.05
CA HIS A 533 -38.87 -44.83 -41.79
C HIS A 533 -39.56 -46.20 -41.93
N LEU A 534 -39.06 -47.19 -41.19
CA LEU A 534 -39.70 -48.47 -40.95
C LEU A 534 -40.38 -48.41 -39.58
N ILE A 535 -41.70 -48.53 -39.57
CA ILE A 535 -42.49 -48.60 -38.33
C ILE A 535 -42.71 -50.06 -38.00
N HIS A 536 -42.13 -50.54 -36.92
CA HIS A 536 -42.45 -51.84 -36.37
C HIS A 536 -43.66 -51.73 -35.43
N ALA A 537 -44.59 -52.67 -35.53
CA ALA A 537 -45.51 -52.96 -34.43
C ALA A 537 -45.05 -54.30 -33.86
N CYS A 538 -44.60 -54.33 -32.61
CA CYS A 538 -44.27 -55.59 -31.98
C CYS A 538 -45.59 -56.29 -31.58
N LEU A 539 -45.82 -57.49 -32.10
CA LEU A 539 -46.71 -58.44 -31.44
C LEU A 539 -45.87 -59.09 -30.33
N GLU A 540 -46.19 -58.81 -29.07
CA GLU A 540 -45.47 -59.39 -27.94
C GLU A 540 -45.72 -60.89 -27.87
N GLY A 541 -44.66 -61.67 -28.00
CA GLY A 541 -44.67 -63.12 -27.93
C GLY A 541 -43.26 -63.67 -27.70
N PRO A 542 -43.12 -64.86 -27.11
CA PRO A 542 -41.84 -65.41 -26.64
C PRO A 542 -40.87 -65.78 -27.77
N GLU A 543 -41.22 -65.60 -29.05
CA GLU A 543 -40.41 -66.07 -30.18
C GLU A 543 -39.58 -64.98 -30.86
N ALA A 544 -39.73 -63.71 -30.46
CA ALA A 544 -39.15 -62.55 -31.14
C ALA A 544 -39.36 -62.60 -32.69
N GLY A 545 -40.57 -63.00 -33.09
CA GLY A 545 -40.90 -63.29 -34.48
C GLY A 545 -40.96 -62.05 -35.38
N VAL A 546 -40.68 -62.25 -36.67
CA VAL A 546 -41.01 -61.28 -37.72
C VAL A 546 -42.27 -61.74 -38.43
N TYR A 547 -43.19 -60.79 -38.65
CA TYR A 547 -44.53 -61.07 -39.15
C TYR A 547 -44.74 -60.32 -40.47
N TYR A 548 -45.01 -61.04 -41.54
CA TYR A 548 -45.34 -60.47 -42.85
C TYR A 548 -46.68 -61.00 -43.31
N ARG A 549 -47.58 -60.12 -43.73
CA ARG A 549 -48.88 -60.51 -44.28
C ARG A 549 -49.13 -59.87 -45.62
N GLY A 550 -49.99 -60.49 -46.40
CA GLY A 550 -50.49 -59.91 -47.63
C GLY A 550 -51.55 -60.78 -48.25
N GLU A 551 -51.86 -60.48 -49.50
CA GLU A 551 -52.82 -61.21 -50.31
C GLU A 551 -52.22 -61.58 -51.66
N THR A 552 -52.72 -62.64 -52.29
CA THR A 552 -52.38 -62.98 -53.67
C THR A 552 -53.53 -63.73 -54.35
N THR A 553 -53.63 -63.61 -55.67
CA THR A 553 -54.62 -64.36 -56.47
C THR A 553 -53.90 -65.47 -57.21
N LEU A 554 -54.41 -66.70 -57.09
CA LEU A 554 -53.82 -67.88 -57.73
C LEU A 554 -54.23 -67.93 -59.21
N LYS A 555 -53.27 -68.21 -60.09
CA LYS A 555 -53.50 -68.29 -61.54
C LYS A 555 -53.26 -69.71 -62.04
N PHE A 556 -54.03 -70.15 -63.03
CA PHE A 556 -53.89 -71.49 -63.59
C PHE A 556 -52.51 -71.66 -64.25
N ASP A 557 -51.76 -72.66 -63.80
CA ASP A 557 -50.46 -73.02 -64.34
C ASP A 557 -50.55 -74.36 -65.07
N ARG A 558 -50.44 -74.30 -66.40
CA ARG A 558 -50.52 -75.46 -67.30
C ARG A 558 -49.47 -76.53 -67.00
N LYS A 559 -48.35 -76.19 -66.35
CA LYS A 559 -47.29 -77.17 -66.04
C LYS A 559 -47.61 -78.02 -64.81
N SER A 560 -48.34 -77.46 -63.85
CA SER A 560 -48.68 -78.14 -62.60
C SER A 560 -50.14 -78.62 -62.54
N ASP A 561 -50.93 -78.26 -63.56
CA ASP A 561 -52.39 -78.51 -63.65
C ASP A 561 -53.14 -78.03 -62.40
N LYS A 562 -52.68 -76.89 -61.84
CA LYS A 562 -53.17 -76.30 -60.59
C LYS A 562 -53.18 -74.78 -60.69
N TYR A 563 -53.97 -74.14 -59.83
CA TYR A 563 -53.88 -72.70 -59.63
C TYR A 563 -52.75 -72.40 -58.63
N VAL A 564 -51.79 -71.55 -59.02
CA VAL A 564 -50.60 -71.25 -58.21
C VAL A 564 -50.25 -69.77 -58.24
N SER A 565 -49.68 -69.27 -57.13
CA SER A 565 -48.99 -67.98 -57.08
C SER A 565 -47.70 -68.11 -56.29
N THR A 566 -46.68 -67.32 -56.65
CA THR A 566 -45.41 -67.24 -55.91
C THR A 566 -45.37 -65.91 -55.16
N VAL A 567 -45.36 -65.96 -53.84
CA VAL A 567 -45.18 -64.80 -52.98
C VAL A 567 -43.69 -64.60 -52.72
N THR A 568 -43.21 -63.38 -52.90
CA THR A 568 -41.83 -62.98 -52.57
C THR A 568 -41.88 -62.05 -51.36
N LEU A 569 -41.25 -62.47 -50.27
CA LEU A 569 -41.04 -61.65 -49.08
C LEU A 569 -40.02 -60.56 -49.39
N PRO A 570 -40.03 -59.43 -48.66
CA PRO A 570 -38.98 -58.42 -48.79
C PRO A 570 -37.58 -59.05 -48.65
N GLU A 571 -36.64 -58.63 -49.49
CA GLU A 571 -35.32 -59.26 -49.63
C GLU A 571 -34.55 -59.34 -48.30
N TYR A 572 -34.75 -58.36 -47.41
CA TYR A 572 -34.08 -58.33 -46.11
C TYR A 572 -34.60 -59.38 -45.11
N VAL A 573 -35.78 -59.98 -45.34
CA VAL A 573 -36.41 -60.90 -44.38
C VAL A 573 -35.60 -62.18 -44.19
N VAL A 574 -35.01 -62.72 -45.25
CA VAL A 574 -34.16 -63.92 -45.16
C VAL A 574 -32.83 -63.68 -44.46
N LYS A 575 -32.40 -62.41 -44.35
CA LYS A 575 -31.23 -62.03 -43.54
C LYS A 575 -31.63 -61.80 -42.07
N LEU A 576 -32.92 -61.63 -41.80
CA LEU A 576 -33.45 -61.26 -40.50
C LEU A 576 -33.99 -62.45 -39.71
N ALA A 577 -34.54 -63.47 -40.38
CA ALA A 577 -35.17 -64.61 -39.72
C ALA A 577 -34.97 -65.97 -40.43
N LYS A 578 -35.13 -67.03 -39.66
CA LYS A 578 -35.16 -68.44 -40.06
C LYS A 578 -36.45 -69.11 -39.61
N GLU A 579 -36.61 -70.40 -39.91
CA GLU A 579 -37.74 -71.22 -39.42
C GLU A 579 -39.11 -70.63 -39.80
N PHE A 580 -39.27 -70.26 -41.08
CA PHE A 580 -40.50 -69.61 -41.52
C PHE A 580 -41.70 -70.56 -41.54
N THR A 581 -42.80 -70.11 -40.95
CA THR A 581 -44.12 -70.74 -41.00
C THR A 581 -45.05 -69.92 -41.88
N VAL A 582 -45.77 -70.57 -42.79
CA VAL A 582 -46.70 -69.93 -43.73
C VAL A 582 -48.12 -70.38 -43.39
N HIS A 583 -48.99 -69.44 -43.10
CA HIS A 583 -50.43 -69.64 -43.01
C HIS A 583 -51.10 -69.03 -44.24
N VAL A 584 -52.01 -69.77 -44.85
CA VAL A 584 -52.80 -69.35 -46.01
C VAL A 584 -54.27 -69.59 -45.73
N ASN A 585 -55.09 -68.56 -45.98
CA ASN A 585 -56.52 -68.63 -45.83
C ASN A 585 -57.16 -68.19 -47.16
N PRO A 586 -57.90 -69.06 -47.87
CA PRO A 586 -58.69 -68.63 -49.01
C PRO A 586 -59.74 -67.60 -48.56
N VAL A 587 -60.00 -66.63 -49.41
CA VAL A 587 -61.01 -65.60 -49.20
C VAL A 587 -61.95 -65.54 -50.41
N ILE A 588 -63.24 -65.37 -50.14
CA ILE A 588 -64.29 -65.13 -51.12
C ILE A 588 -64.79 -63.69 -50.97
N GLU A 589 -65.27 -63.09 -52.06
CA GLU A 589 -65.92 -61.78 -52.01
C GLU A 589 -67.29 -61.92 -51.32
N PHE A 590 -67.69 -60.89 -50.56
CA PHE A 590 -68.88 -60.93 -49.70
C PHE A 590 -70.17 -61.29 -50.45
N GLU A 591 -70.28 -60.90 -51.73
CA GLU A 591 -71.47 -61.08 -52.55
C GLU A 591 -71.46 -62.39 -53.38
N ASN A 592 -70.41 -63.22 -53.26
CA ASN A 592 -70.30 -64.47 -54.01
C ASN A 592 -70.76 -65.68 -53.20
N GLU A 593 -72.03 -66.04 -53.32
CA GLU A 593 -72.62 -67.23 -52.67
C GLU A 593 -72.38 -68.53 -53.46
N ASP A 594 -72.02 -68.44 -54.74
CA ASP A 594 -71.64 -69.57 -55.60
C ASP A 594 -70.13 -69.84 -55.51
N PHE A 595 -69.68 -70.37 -54.37
CA PHE A 595 -68.29 -70.81 -54.20
C PHE A 595 -68.15 -72.30 -53.96
N GLU A 596 -67.10 -72.89 -54.55
CA GLU A 596 -66.70 -74.26 -54.25
C GLU A 596 -65.68 -74.28 -53.11
N PHE A 597 -65.85 -75.23 -52.19
CA PHE A 597 -64.83 -75.51 -51.18
C PHE A 597 -63.52 -75.91 -51.86
N THR A 598 -62.54 -75.03 -51.70
CA THR A 598 -61.26 -75.09 -52.39
C THR A 598 -60.17 -75.50 -51.42
N GLN A 599 -59.38 -76.50 -51.80
CA GLN A 599 -58.22 -76.91 -51.00
C GLN A 599 -57.04 -76.00 -51.31
N VAL A 600 -56.51 -75.31 -50.30
CA VAL A 600 -55.34 -74.45 -50.44
C VAL A 600 -54.17 -75.03 -49.65
N VAL A 601 -52.99 -75.07 -50.26
CA VAL A 601 -51.75 -75.51 -49.60
C VAL A 601 -50.59 -74.59 -49.96
N SER A 602 -49.71 -74.31 -49.00
CA SER A 602 -48.48 -73.54 -49.22
C SER A 602 -47.23 -74.42 -49.21
N SER A 603 -46.21 -74.02 -49.97
CA SER A 603 -44.85 -74.54 -49.78
C SER A 603 -44.21 -73.94 -48.53
N LYS A 604 -43.11 -74.54 -48.07
CA LYS A 604 -42.17 -73.86 -47.16
C LYS A 604 -41.56 -72.64 -47.86
N VAL A 605 -41.12 -71.65 -47.08
CA VAL A 605 -40.32 -70.53 -47.59
C VAL A 605 -38.93 -71.03 -47.95
N LYS A 606 -38.47 -70.71 -49.15
CA LYS A 606 -37.12 -70.96 -49.64
C LYS A 606 -36.64 -69.72 -50.39
N ASP A 607 -35.46 -69.21 -50.04
CA ASP A 607 -34.84 -68.02 -50.66
C ASP A 607 -35.78 -66.80 -50.70
N GLY A 608 -36.55 -66.61 -49.61
CA GLY A 608 -37.48 -65.49 -49.45
C GLY A 608 -38.77 -65.63 -50.24
N LYS A 609 -39.04 -66.80 -50.81
CA LYS A 609 -40.22 -67.06 -51.63
C LYS A 609 -40.97 -68.29 -51.14
N PHE A 610 -42.28 -68.29 -51.30
CA PHE A 610 -43.11 -69.48 -51.13
C PHE A 610 -44.20 -69.50 -52.19
N LYS A 611 -44.71 -70.70 -52.50
CA LYS A 611 -45.81 -70.90 -53.44
C LYS A 611 -47.07 -71.27 -52.69
N VAL A 612 -48.21 -70.82 -53.21
CA VAL A 612 -49.53 -71.24 -52.75
C VAL A 612 -50.25 -71.92 -53.91
N TYR A 613 -50.86 -73.06 -53.65
CA TYR A 613 -51.52 -73.92 -54.62
C TYR A 613 -52.98 -74.13 -54.27
N SER A 614 -53.80 -74.34 -55.30
CA SER A 614 -55.22 -74.62 -55.20
C SER A 614 -55.72 -75.46 -56.38
N ASN A 615 -56.83 -76.18 -56.18
CA ASN A 615 -57.58 -76.84 -57.24
C ASN A 615 -58.43 -75.88 -58.07
N ASN A 616 -58.85 -74.74 -57.50
CA ASN A 616 -59.66 -73.71 -58.16
C ASN A 616 -58.99 -72.33 -58.12
N SER A 617 -59.44 -71.42 -58.99
CA SER A 617 -59.03 -70.01 -58.92
C SER A 617 -59.56 -69.39 -57.64
N CYS A 618 -58.68 -68.86 -56.79
CA CYS A 618 -59.10 -68.16 -55.58
C CYS A 618 -58.10 -67.07 -55.18
N LYS A 619 -58.57 -66.12 -54.38
CA LYS A 619 -57.74 -65.16 -53.66
C LYS A 619 -57.39 -65.76 -52.30
N VAL A 620 -56.16 -65.56 -51.84
CA VAL A 620 -55.69 -66.06 -50.55
C VAL A 620 -55.06 -64.92 -49.76
N HIS A 621 -55.42 -64.81 -48.49
CA HIS A 621 -54.65 -64.06 -47.51
C HIS A 621 -53.54 -64.97 -46.97
N TRP A 622 -52.35 -64.43 -46.86
CA TRP A 622 -51.20 -65.15 -46.33
C TRP A 622 -50.56 -64.38 -45.18
N LEU A 623 -50.03 -65.14 -44.24
CA LEU A 623 -49.28 -64.66 -43.10
C LEU A 623 -48.05 -65.54 -42.93
N VAL A 624 -46.87 -64.91 -42.90
CA VAL A 624 -45.59 -65.56 -42.73
C VAL A 624 -44.97 -65.09 -41.42
N PHE A 625 -44.59 -66.07 -40.61
CA PHE A 625 -43.89 -65.90 -39.34
C PHE A 625 -42.48 -66.42 -39.50
N GLY A 626 -41.46 -65.69 -39.05
CA GLY A 626 -40.08 -66.20 -39.00
C GLY A 626 -39.45 -65.94 -37.63
N LYS A 627 -38.64 -66.87 -37.14
CA LYS A 627 -37.83 -66.70 -35.93
C LYS A 627 -36.60 -65.86 -36.23
N ARG A 628 -36.43 -64.73 -35.54
CA ARG A 628 -35.30 -63.82 -35.80
C ARG A 628 -33.95 -64.49 -35.49
N PHE A 629 -32.92 -64.16 -36.27
CA PHE A 629 -31.56 -64.59 -35.95
C PHE A 629 -31.06 -63.90 -34.65
N ASP A 630 -30.36 -64.66 -33.82
CA ASP A 630 -29.51 -64.18 -32.72
C ASP A 630 -30.21 -63.53 -31.51
N ILE A 631 -31.42 -63.97 -31.16
CA ILE A 631 -32.06 -63.61 -29.88
C ILE A 631 -32.39 -64.87 -29.09
N GLN A 632 -31.69 -65.07 -27.96
CA GLN A 632 -32.06 -66.03 -26.93
C GLN A 632 -33.25 -65.48 -26.16
N VAL A 633 -34.42 -66.07 -26.38
CA VAL A 633 -35.70 -65.64 -25.81
C VAL A 633 -36.12 -66.46 -24.60
N GLU A 634 -35.52 -67.64 -24.43
CA GLU A 634 -35.66 -68.52 -23.28
C GLU A 634 -34.27 -68.77 -22.69
N VAL A 635 -33.98 -68.13 -21.58
CA VAL A 635 -32.69 -68.19 -20.90
C VAL A 635 -32.87 -68.72 -19.49
N HIS A 636 -31.89 -69.48 -18.99
CA HIS A 636 -31.95 -69.98 -17.62
C HIS A 636 -31.82 -68.80 -16.65
N LYS A 637 -32.67 -68.75 -15.61
CA LYS A 637 -32.70 -67.61 -14.66
C LYS A 637 -31.35 -67.34 -13.99
N ASP A 638 -30.52 -68.36 -13.85
CA ASP A 638 -29.22 -68.27 -13.18
C ASP A 638 -28.11 -67.75 -14.10
N GLU A 639 -28.35 -67.70 -15.43
CA GLU A 639 -27.38 -67.27 -16.44
C GLU A 639 -27.55 -65.79 -16.82
N VAL A 640 -28.60 -65.13 -16.32
CA VAL A 640 -29.00 -63.80 -16.77
C VAL A 640 -29.47 -62.92 -15.62
N GLN A 641 -29.18 -61.63 -15.73
CA GLN A 641 -29.62 -60.66 -14.74
C GLN A 641 -30.79 -59.85 -15.32
N VAL A 642 -31.99 -60.07 -14.78
CA VAL A 642 -33.16 -59.26 -15.15
C VAL A 642 -32.95 -57.81 -14.68
N LYS A 643 -32.97 -56.89 -15.65
CA LYS A 643 -32.83 -55.44 -15.45
C LYS A 643 -34.18 -54.75 -15.70
N GLY A 644 -34.39 -53.61 -15.03
CA GLY A 644 -35.63 -52.84 -15.12
C GLY A 644 -36.66 -53.12 -14.01
N GLN A 645 -37.69 -52.28 -13.94
CA GLN A 645 -38.83 -52.42 -13.02
C GLN A 645 -40.14 -52.12 -13.77
N GLY A 646 -41.26 -52.67 -13.30
CA GLY A 646 -42.57 -52.53 -13.95
C GLY A 646 -42.79 -53.51 -15.12
N PRO A 647 -43.70 -53.20 -16.06
CA PRO A 647 -44.09 -54.11 -17.16
C PRO A 647 -43.00 -54.28 -18.23
N TYR A 648 -41.94 -53.48 -18.19
CA TYR A 648 -40.83 -53.55 -19.15
C TYR A 648 -39.55 -53.99 -18.43
N LYS A 649 -39.41 -55.30 -18.25
CA LYS A 649 -38.17 -55.94 -17.82
C LYS A 649 -37.39 -56.37 -19.05
N TRP A 650 -36.08 -56.32 -18.98
CA TRP A 650 -35.19 -56.90 -19.99
C TRP A 650 -34.14 -57.77 -19.30
N ILE A 651 -33.52 -58.64 -20.08
CA ILE A 651 -32.56 -59.65 -19.64
C ILE A 651 -31.20 -59.30 -20.24
#